data_AF-A0A814S8H4-F1
#
_entry.id   AF-A0A814S8H4-F1
#
_cell.length_a   1.000
_cell.length_b   1.000
_cell.length_c   1.000
_cell.angle_alpha   90.00
_cell.angle_beta   90.00
_cell.angle_gamma   90.00
#
_symmetry.space_group_name_H-M   'P 1'
#
loop_
_entity.id
_entity.type
_entity.pdbx_description
1 polymer ?
#
loop_
_entity_poly.entity_id
_entity_poly.type
_entity_poly.pdbx_seq_one_letter_code
_entity_poly.pdbx_strand_id
1 'polypeptide(L)'
;MTVLENNMYLGSKGDRTLFSVEAINGRTIKAHSHFVTEDEILLLPGTHMIVQSQLSPAAQLHIIHLKQMKPEEKLLELPFPGGNIYPKIKHPWYRKRKVMVGICSLALLIIVGVVLGLVLGTKSKLTETTLRCTSPFRVANQYSVQHTPTSVAVGHFRNTNQVDVVVSSGEDDSVSLLLNDGHGILQVLKGETLGAPVAMVSGDFDNDTYVDLAVVDRDANSIRILLNDGQGIFNTLDDYDTGDSPIVIKSADFNNDKILDLIVISQYDTVAMIFIGHGDGHFPIVIKLDVGRVSSSAVVGDFNRDNKTDVALTNINENAISIFVGSGNGTFQYQAEYTVGYLPSIVITADFNKDTVLDFAVAAQSDGYVSILLGQLDGSFVLQSGVYMSNSPSYLASGDFNNDSILDLIAASGYDGSIIIAFGNNAGFFVSAKSFYIGNYPTCIVVTDLNDDGNSDLIITISYQNTINLLLGNGTGDFTVQDWYATGTLPTFLVYTDINNDEIQDLVVTNQNDNTVTLLFGSDAGKFHLPLTYSVGKGPVFVISADFNADTRPDLAVADANDTRISVLINNGSAILLPVQYYSVGTRGSIAMAVADFNTDTKLDLAIIYKSVPILSLLMGNGDGTFRNGTNIMFDTQPIFFIAVDLNKDSKVDLVLVNQNNNTISIYLGHGNASFSKFITIPVSRSPTAVVAADFDNDTYLDLAVTGSARNVVMVLFGNGDGSFSKQVNKSVGRYPTAVVAADLDKDSNLDLVVINRSDNTMSVLMGYGNRSFSDQIKYPTGLMANAVAIGDLNNDDKVDVIVTNYQSQTVSVFLNTCENIITTHA
;
A
#
# COMPACT_ATOMS: atom_id res chain seq x y z
N MET A 1 -14.64 -4.77 -57.70
CA MET A 1 -14.30 -3.67 -56.79
C MET A 1 -14.73 -2.37 -57.44
N THR A 2 -15.51 -1.57 -56.72
CA THR A 2 -15.88 -0.20 -57.08
C THR A 2 -15.37 0.68 -55.94
N VAL A 3 -14.65 1.76 -56.24
CA VAL A 3 -14.15 2.66 -55.21
C VAL A 3 -15.26 3.65 -54.87
N LEU A 4 -15.55 3.78 -53.57
CA LEU A 4 -16.34 4.88 -53.00
C LEU A 4 -15.41 5.82 -52.24
N GLU A 5 -15.89 7.01 -51.91
CA GLU A 5 -15.10 8.01 -51.19
C GLU A 5 -14.66 7.51 -49.80
N ASN A 6 -13.58 8.10 -49.26
CA ASN A 6 -12.88 7.65 -48.05
C ASN A 6 -12.21 6.26 -48.13
N ASN A 7 -11.65 5.90 -49.28
CA ASN A 7 -10.76 4.73 -49.46
C ASN A 7 -11.34 3.35 -49.06
N MET A 8 -12.67 3.22 -48.94
CA MET A 8 -13.29 1.93 -48.68
C MET A 8 -13.29 1.03 -49.92
N TYR A 9 -12.77 -0.19 -49.76
CA TYR A 9 -12.81 -1.22 -50.81
C TYR A 9 -13.86 -2.28 -50.47
N LEU A 10 -14.77 -2.51 -51.42
CA LEU A 10 -15.86 -3.49 -51.31
C LEU A 10 -15.59 -4.71 -52.20
N GLY A 11 -15.51 -5.87 -51.56
CA GLY A 11 -15.52 -7.19 -52.21
C GLY A 11 -16.95 -7.67 -52.43
N SER A 12 -17.32 -8.00 -53.67
CA SER A 12 -18.63 -8.54 -54.01
C SER A 12 -18.55 -9.70 -55.00
N LYS A 13 -19.52 -10.61 -54.93
CA LYS A 13 -19.61 -11.84 -55.74
C LYS A 13 -21.08 -12.03 -56.17
N GLY A 14 -21.45 -11.35 -57.24
CA GLY A 14 -22.85 -11.05 -57.55
C GLY A 14 -23.38 -9.90 -56.69
N ASP A 15 -24.70 -9.82 -56.51
CA ASP A 15 -25.40 -8.72 -55.82
C ASP A 15 -25.28 -8.74 -54.28
N ARG A 16 -24.14 -9.20 -53.76
CA ARG A 16 -23.84 -9.25 -52.32
C ARG A 16 -22.42 -8.78 -52.03
N THR A 17 -22.31 -7.86 -51.07
CA THR A 17 -21.06 -7.49 -50.40
C THR A 17 -20.65 -8.61 -49.45
N LEU A 18 -19.38 -9.01 -49.46
CA LEU A 18 -18.84 -10.04 -48.56
C LEU A 18 -18.05 -9.43 -47.40
N PHE A 19 -17.25 -8.39 -47.69
CA PHE A 19 -16.43 -7.68 -46.71
C PHE A 19 -16.23 -6.21 -47.12
N SER A 20 -15.93 -5.37 -46.14
CA SER A 20 -15.46 -3.99 -46.31
C SER A 20 -14.06 -3.82 -45.71
N VAL A 21 -13.27 -2.92 -46.30
CA VAL A 21 -11.87 -2.69 -45.93
C VAL A 21 -11.59 -1.19 -45.84
N GLU A 22 -11.03 -0.75 -44.72
CA GLU A 22 -10.57 0.61 -44.49
C GLU A 22 -9.03 0.65 -44.34
N ALA A 23 -8.40 1.58 -45.06
CA ALA A 23 -6.95 1.75 -45.09
C ALA A 23 -6.52 2.91 -44.17
N ILE A 24 -6.33 2.61 -42.88
CA ILE A 24 -6.21 3.63 -41.82
C ILE A 24 -4.94 4.49 -41.96
N ASN A 25 -3.79 3.90 -42.33
CA ASN A 25 -2.55 4.66 -42.53
C ASN A 25 -1.54 3.98 -43.47
N GLY A 26 -1.99 3.56 -44.66
CA GLY A 26 -1.13 3.12 -45.79
C GLY A 26 -0.33 1.82 -45.63
N ARG A 27 -0.19 1.28 -44.41
CA ARG A 27 0.39 -0.05 -44.10
C ARG A 27 -0.47 -0.89 -43.15
N THR A 28 -1.42 -0.26 -42.47
CA THR A 28 -2.38 -0.92 -41.57
C THR A 28 -3.76 -0.94 -42.22
N ILE A 29 -4.37 -2.11 -42.23
CA ILE A 29 -5.67 -2.37 -42.87
C ILE A 29 -6.64 -2.92 -41.83
N LYS A 30 -7.84 -2.35 -41.75
CA LYS A 30 -8.93 -2.83 -40.90
C LYS A 30 -10.01 -3.46 -41.79
N ALA A 31 -10.40 -4.70 -41.48
CA ALA A 31 -11.32 -5.48 -42.29
C ALA A 31 -12.51 -5.96 -41.46
N HIS A 32 -13.73 -5.76 -42.00
CA HIS A 32 -14.97 -6.22 -41.40
C HIS A 32 -15.60 -7.31 -42.27
N SER A 33 -15.73 -8.52 -41.70
CA SER A 33 -16.51 -9.62 -42.28
C SER A 33 -17.94 -9.59 -41.76
N HIS A 34 -18.89 -9.90 -42.62
CA HIS A 34 -20.32 -9.97 -42.27
C HIS A 34 -20.92 -11.38 -42.39
N PHE A 35 -20.13 -12.40 -42.72
CA PHE A 35 -20.60 -13.78 -42.93
C PHE A 35 -19.62 -14.84 -42.41
N VAL A 36 -20.15 -16.03 -42.10
CA VAL A 36 -19.46 -17.12 -41.40
C VAL A 36 -19.03 -18.24 -42.37
N THR A 37 -18.26 -17.88 -43.40
CA THR A 37 -17.69 -18.83 -44.37
C THR A 37 -16.25 -18.46 -44.72
N GLU A 38 -15.39 -19.46 -44.88
CA GLU A 38 -13.98 -19.29 -45.22
C GLU A 38 -13.79 -18.65 -46.62
N ASP A 39 -13.15 -17.48 -46.68
CA ASP A 39 -12.67 -16.83 -47.90
C ASP A 39 -11.22 -16.35 -47.64
N GLU A 40 -10.29 -16.63 -48.56
CA GLU A 40 -8.86 -16.31 -48.41
C GLU A 40 -8.55 -14.84 -48.78
N ILE A 41 -7.68 -14.19 -48.01
CA ILE A 41 -7.18 -12.82 -48.31
C ILE A 41 -5.66 -12.84 -48.49
N LEU A 42 -5.19 -12.52 -49.71
CA LEU A 42 -3.76 -12.34 -49.99
C LEU A 42 -3.27 -10.98 -49.48
N LEU A 43 -2.14 -10.98 -48.76
CA LEU A 43 -1.46 -9.78 -48.27
C LEU A 43 -0.05 -9.61 -48.86
N LEU A 44 0.35 -8.34 -49.04
CA LEU A 44 1.71 -7.99 -49.44
C LEU A 44 2.65 -8.01 -48.22
N PRO A 45 3.92 -8.44 -48.36
CA PRO A 45 4.86 -8.50 -47.24
C PRO A 45 5.04 -7.16 -46.52
N GLY A 46 4.91 -7.16 -45.19
CA GLY A 46 5.00 -5.95 -44.36
C GLY A 46 3.70 -5.15 -44.21
N THR A 47 2.55 -5.73 -44.55
CA THR A 47 1.22 -5.16 -44.28
C THR A 47 0.63 -5.79 -43.01
N HIS A 48 0.18 -4.97 -42.06
CA HIS A 48 -0.50 -5.47 -40.85
C HIS A 48 -2.02 -5.36 -41.01
N MET A 49 -2.74 -6.41 -40.61
CA MET A 49 -4.21 -6.45 -40.59
C MET A 49 -4.72 -6.59 -39.17
N ILE A 50 -5.77 -5.84 -38.83
CA ILE A 50 -6.56 -6.03 -37.61
C ILE A 50 -7.97 -6.43 -38.04
N VAL A 51 -8.45 -7.58 -37.54
CA VAL A 51 -9.78 -8.12 -37.82
C VAL A 51 -10.64 -7.94 -36.58
N GLN A 52 -11.84 -7.37 -36.72
CA GLN A 52 -12.85 -7.34 -35.66
C GLN A 52 -14.08 -8.12 -36.10
N SER A 53 -14.34 -9.25 -35.43
CA SER A 53 -15.62 -9.97 -35.51
C SER A 53 -16.49 -9.54 -34.33
N GLN A 54 -17.79 -9.33 -34.57
CA GLN A 54 -18.78 -9.13 -33.50
C GLN A 54 -19.61 -10.41 -33.22
N LEU A 55 -19.18 -11.57 -33.71
CA LEU A 55 -19.85 -12.85 -33.46
C LEU A 55 -18.83 -13.97 -33.17
N SER A 56 -18.95 -14.55 -31.96
CA SER A 56 -18.55 -15.87 -31.45
C SER A 56 -17.22 -16.53 -31.93
N PRO A 57 -16.37 -17.05 -31.03
CA PRO A 57 -15.01 -17.51 -31.35
C PRO A 57 -14.95 -18.85 -32.09
N ALA A 58 -15.25 -18.86 -33.39
CA ALA A 58 -15.15 -20.05 -34.26
C ALA A 58 -14.66 -19.78 -35.70
N ALA A 59 -14.22 -18.57 -36.03
CA ALA A 59 -13.75 -18.20 -37.38
C ALA A 59 -12.21 -18.15 -37.47
N GLN A 60 -11.57 -19.29 -37.78
CA GLN A 60 -10.13 -19.33 -38.04
C GLN A 60 -9.81 -18.78 -39.45
N LEU A 61 -9.28 -17.56 -39.52
CA LEU A 61 -8.83 -16.96 -40.78
C LEU A 61 -7.41 -17.46 -41.14
N HIS A 62 -7.26 -18.23 -42.22
CA HIS A 62 -5.95 -18.66 -42.70
C HIS A 62 -5.21 -17.50 -43.40
N ILE A 63 -4.15 -16.97 -42.77
CA ILE A 63 -3.32 -15.88 -43.32
C ILE A 63 -2.06 -16.44 -43.99
N ILE A 64 -2.05 -16.49 -45.33
CA ILE A 64 -0.90 -16.97 -46.11
C ILE A 64 0.05 -15.80 -46.43
N HIS A 65 1.18 -15.72 -45.71
CA HIS A 65 2.25 -14.77 -46.00
C HIS A 65 3.11 -15.23 -47.20
N LEU A 66 3.22 -14.39 -48.22
CA LEU A 66 4.08 -14.65 -49.39
C LEU A 66 5.57 -14.58 -49.02
N LYS A 67 6.23 -15.75 -49.01
CA LYS A 67 7.65 -15.90 -48.71
C LYS A 67 8.52 -15.42 -49.88
N GLN A 68 9.50 -14.57 -49.60
CA GLN A 68 10.32 -13.90 -50.61
C GLN A 68 11.16 -14.90 -51.45
N MET A 69 10.89 -14.98 -52.76
CA MET A 69 11.67 -15.82 -53.69
C MET A 69 12.94 -15.12 -54.18
N LYS A 70 13.93 -15.90 -54.62
CA LYS A 70 15.26 -15.41 -55.05
C LYS A 70 15.21 -14.79 -56.47
N PRO A 71 16.06 -13.78 -56.77
CA PRO A 71 15.94 -12.97 -57.99
C PRO A 71 16.69 -13.55 -59.22
N GLU A 72 16.52 -14.84 -59.53
CA GLU A 72 17.16 -15.47 -60.71
C GLU A 72 16.20 -16.36 -61.53
N GLU A 73 15.13 -15.76 -62.07
CA GLU A 73 14.44 -16.28 -63.26
C GLU A 73 13.87 -15.12 -64.11
N LYS A 74 13.64 -15.33 -65.40
CA LYS A 74 13.49 -14.24 -66.40
C LYS A 74 12.66 -14.69 -67.61
N LEU A 75 12.04 -13.72 -68.31
CA LEU A 75 11.10 -13.83 -69.45
C LEU A 75 9.61 -13.80 -68.98
N LEU A 76 8.66 -13.12 -69.63
CA LEU A 76 8.64 -12.39 -70.92
C LEU A 76 7.73 -11.14 -70.89
N GLU A 77 8.10 -10.14 -71.69
CA GLU A 77 7.29 -9.08 -72.37
C GLU A 77 6.23 -8.19 -71.66
N LEU A 78 6.27 -6.91 -72.05
CA LEU A 78 5.27 -5.86 -71.76
C LEU A 78 4.55 -5.44 -73.06
N PRO A 79 3.21 -5.41 -73.10
CA PRO A 79 2.46 -4.77 -74.18
C PRO A 79 2.08 -3.32 -73.81
N PHE A 80 2.85 -2.33 -74.28
CA PHE A 80 2.39 -0.94 -74.41
C PHE A 80 2.04 -0.66 -75.89
N PRO A 81 1.02 0.15 -76.21
CA PRO A 81 1.36 1.54 -76.56
C PRO A 81 0.29 2.62 -76.25
N GLY A 82 0.77 3.84 -75.93
CA GLY A 82 -0.03 5.08 -75.92
C GLY A 82 -0.50 5.54 -74.53
N GLY A 83 -0.28 6.80 -74.10
CA GLY A 83 0.43 7.91 -74.78
C GLY A 83 0.81 9.04 -73.81
N ASN A 84 1.55 10.04 -74.31
CA ASN A 84 2.04 11.20 -73.53
C ASN A 84 0.89 12.16 -73.13
N ILE A 85 1.06 13.09 -72.18
CA ILE A 85 1.56 14.47 -72.43
C ILE A 85 1.94 15.20 -71.10
N TYR A 86 3.05 15.97 -71.14
CA TYR A 86 3.59 16.92 -70.13
C TYR A 86 2.78 18.26 -70.09
N PRO A 87 2.96 19.26 -69.17
CA PRO A 87 4.18 19.73 -68.45
C PRO A 87 3.94 20.09 -66.94
N LYS A 88 4.83 20.69 -66.11
CA LYS A 88 5.85 21.78 -66.20
C LYS A 88 6.96 21.56 -65.12
N ILE A 89 8.27 21.69 -65.39
CA ILE A 89 9.10 22.92 -65.38
C ILE A 89 9.02 23.64 -64.00
N LYS A 90 10.07 23.71 -63.16
CA LYS A 90 11.42 24.29 -63.40
C LYS A 90 12.63 23.57 -62.71
N HIS A 91 13.78 23.75 -63.35
CA HIS A 91 15.20 23.66 -62.93
C HIS A 91 15.59 24.48 -61.65
N PRO A 92 16.86 24.44 -61.11
CA PRO A 92 18.09 23.79 -61.64
C PRO A 92 19.06 23.08 -60.62
N TRP A 93 20.20 22.60 -61.18
CA TRP A 93 21.50 22.20 -60.57
C TRP A 93 21.71 20.75 -60.09
N TYR A 94 22.47 20.00 -60.90
CA TYR A 94 23.30 18.85 -60.49
C TYR A 94 24.70 18.97 -61.12
N ARG A 95 25.75 18.64 -60.36
CA ARG A 95 27.18 18.60 -60.77
C ARG A 95 27.90 17.57 -59.88
N LYS A 96 28.83 16.72 -60.36
CA LYS A 96 29.29 16.46 -61.74
C LYS A 96 30.11 15.13 -61.83
N ARG A 97 29.71 14.22 -62.73
CA ARG A 97 30.55 13.30 -63.56
C ARG A 97 31.61 12.33 -62.93
N LYS A 98 31.42 11.03 -63.28
CA LYS A 98 32.42 10.04 -63.79
C LYS A 98 33.52 9.57 -62.79
N VAL A 99 34.22 8.43 -62.96
CA VAL A 99 34.51 7.55 -64.12
C VAL A 99 34.09 6.07 -63.85
N MET A 100 34.33 5.15 -64.78
CA MET A 100 33.76 3.79 -64.91
C MET A 100 34.85 2.70 -64.98
N VAL A 101 34.47 1.44 -64.76
CA VAL A 101 35.23 0.17 -64.93
C VAL A 101 36.16 -0.22 -63.75
N GLY A 102 35.96 -1.44 -63.24
CA GLY A 102 36.77 -2.05 -62.16
C GLY A 102 36.29 -3.43 -61.67
N ILE A 103 35.61 -4.21 -62.51
CA ILE A 103 35.03 -5.51 -62.11
C ILE A 103 36.11 -6.60 -62.15
N CYS A 104 36.42 -7.19 -60.98
CA CYS A 104 36.67 -8.63 -60.76
C CYS A 104 37.16 -8.95 -59.33
N SER A 105 37.79 -8.00 -58.62
CA SER A 105 38.58 -8.31 -57.41
C SER A 105 37.80 -8.34 -56.08
N LEU A 106 36.55 -7.87 -56.03
CA LEU A 106 35.81 -7.70 -54.75
C LEU A 106 34.90 -8.89 -54.37
N ALA A 107 34.44 -9.68 -55.35
CA ALA A 107 33.45 -10.73 -55.12
C ALA A 107 33.95 -11.84 -54.17
N LEU A 108 35.24 -12.17 -54.22
CA LEU A 108 35.83 -13.23 -53.39
C LEU A 108 35.99 -12.82 -51.92
N LEU A 109 36.22 -11.52 -51.66
CA LEU A 109 36.34 -10.98 -50.30
C LEU A 109 34.98 -10.90 -49.58
N ILE A 110 33.92 -10.56 -50.31
CA ILE A 110 32.56 -10.47 -49.75
C ILE A 110 32.05 -11.85 -49.31
N ILE A 111 32.32 -12.92 -50.08
CA ILE A 111 31.90 -14.28 -49.70
C ILE A 111 32.60 -14.75 -48.42
N VAL A 112 33.91 -14.48 -48.26
CA VAL A 112 34.63 -14.81 -47.01
C VAL A 112 34.08 -13.99 -45.83
N GLY A 113 33.81 -12.69 -46.03
CA GLY A 113 33.22 -11.83 -45.00
C GLY A 113 31.82 -12.27 -44.55
N VAL A 114 30.95 -12.66 -45.48
CA VAL A 114 29.59 -13.15 -45.17
C VAL A 114 29.62 -14.49 -44.45
N VAL A 115 30.52 -15.41 -44.82
CA VAL A 115 30.68 -16.69 -44.10
C VAL A 115 31.25 -16.46 -42.69
N LEU A 116 32.19 -15.54 -42.50
CA LEU A 116 32.67 -15.19 -41.16
C LEU A 116 31.56 -14.55 -40.30
N GLY A 117 30.76 -13.65 -40.87
CA GLY A 117 29.63 -13.00 -40.18
C GLY A 117 28.51 -13.97 -39.79
N LEU A 118 28.25 -15.01 -40.58
CA LEU A 118 27.27 -16.05 -40.27
C LEU A 118 27.77 -17.06 -39.21
N VAL A 119 29.09 -17.25 -39.09
CA VAL A 119 29.69 -18.12 -38.05
C VAL A 119 29.92 -17.36 -36.74
N LEU A 120 30.19 -16.05 -36.80
CA LEU A 120 30.29 -15.15 -35.66
C LEU A 120 28.94 -14.47 -35.35
N GLY A 121 27.83 -15.17 -35.59
CA GLY A 121 26.47 -14.69 -35.36
C GLY A 121 26.14 -14.53 -33.88
N THR A 122 26.63 -13.46 -33.25
CA THR A 122 26.11 -12.98 -31.96
C THR A 122 24.61 -12.75 -32.11
N LYS A 123 23.79 -13.45 -31.32
CA LYS A 123 22.38 -13.08 -31.15
C LYS A 123 22.36 -11.68 -30.55
N SER A 124 22.06 -10.67 -31.35
CA SER A 124 21.52 -9.42 -30.84
C SER A 124 20.17 -9.75 -30.23
N LYS A 125 20.12 -9.94 -28.90
CA LYS A 125 18.86 -9.74 -28.17
C LYS A 125 18.36 -8.36 -28.58
N LEU A 126 17.09 -8.27 -28.98
CA LEU A 126 16.35 -7.04 -28.75
C LEU A 126 16.34 -6.89 -27.22
N THR A 127 17.04 -5.88 -26.73
CA THR A 127 16.93 -5.45 -25.33
C THR A 127 15.74 -4.52 -25.29
N GLU A 128 14.58 -5.06 -24.93
CA GLU A 128 13.50 -4.24 -24.42
C GLU A 128 14.03 -3.56 -23.16
N THR A 129 14.17 -2.24 -23.24
CA THR A 129 14.30 -1.39 -22.07
C THR A 129 12.90 -0.92 -21.76
N THR A 130 12.22 -1.62 -20.84
CA THR A 130 11.28 -0.92 -19.96
C THR A 130 12.06 0.25 -19.41
N LEU A 131 11.60 1.45 -19.76
CA LEU A 131 12.09 2.61 -19.05
C LEU A 131 11.56 2.37 -17.66
N ARG A 132 12.45 1.96 -16.77
CA ARG A 132 12.34 2.11 -15.33
C ARG A 132 12.58 3.58 -15.02
N CYS A 133 11.76 4.41 -15.69
CA CYS A 133 10.76 5.30 -15.11
C CYS A 133 11.19 5.48 -13.60
N THR A 134 11.77 6.64 -13.22
CA THR A 134 12.62 6.96 -12.03
C THR A 134 11.99 7.76 -10.85
N SER A 135 10.81 8.34 -11.03
CA SER A 135 10.08 9.26 -10.16
C SER A 135 8.60 9.46 -10.70
N PRO A 136 7.48 8.77 -10.30
CA PRO A 136 6.11 8.71 -10.99
C PRO A 136 4.62 9.29 -10.71
N PHE A 137 4.17 9.83 -9.58
CA PHE A 137 2.95 10.46 -9.07
C PHE A 137 3.03 12.01 -9.28
N ARG A 138 2.56 12.83 -8.32
CA ARG A 138 2.69 14.29 -8.13
C ARG A 138 2.28 14.68 -6.70
N VAL A 139 1.60 15.81 -6.46
CA VAL A 139 1.64 16.46 -5.12
C VAL A 139 0.39 17.48 -4.71
N ALA A 140 -0.82 17.87 -2.74
CA ALA A 140 -1.52 18.81 -1.79
C ALA A 140 -3.02 18.81 -1.43
N ASN A 141 -3.96 17.93 -1.82
CA ASN A 141 -5.42 18.17 -1.62
C ASN A 141 -5.83 18.47 -0.17
N GLN A 142 -7.03 19.02 0.12
CA GLN A 142 -7.43 19.37 1.51
C GLN A 142 -8.87 19.03 2.12
N TYR A 143 -10.05 18.70 1.52
CA TYR A 143 -11.57 18.93 1.78
C TYR A 143 -12.55 19.06 3.09
N SER A 144 -12.25 19.45 4.32
CA SER A 144 -12.93 19.36 5.69
C SER A 144 -13.60 18.08 6.29
N VAL A 145 -12.98 17.51 7.35
CA VAL A 145 -13.51 16.65 8.43
C VAL A 145 -13.76 17.44 9.71
N GLN A 146 -13.74 18.76 9.57
CA GLN A 146 -13.30 19.81 10.49
C GLN A 146 -12.11 19.43 11.36
N HIS A 147 -11.55 18.24 11.32
CA HIS A 147 -10.65 17.83 12.36
C HIS A 147 -9.49 16.98 11.78
N THR A 148 -9.17 15.80 12.30
CA THR A 148 -7.77 15.51 12.69
C THR A 148 -7.37 13.99 12.78
N PRO A 149 -6.09 13.51 12.85
CA PRO A 149 -5.74 12.08 12.60
C PRO A 149 -4.32 11.48 13.07
N THR A 150 -3.96 10.17 12.88
CA THR A 150 -2.78 9.35 13.38
C THR A 150 -2.54 7.82 12.92
N SER A 151 -3.27 7.06 12.05
CA SER A 151 -2.89 5.78 11.28
C SER A 151 -3.95 5.23 10.37
N VAL A 152 -3.72 4.14 9.61
CA VAL A 152 -4.72 3.69 8.61
C VAL A 152 -4.70 2.22 8.13
N ALA A 153 -5.57 1.80 7.21
CA ALA A 153 -5.62 0.56 6.41
C ALA A 153 -6.51 0.73 5.15
N VAL A 154 -6.86 -0.33 4.37
CA VAL A 154 -7.63 -0.31 3.09
C VAL A 154 -8.29 -1.66 2.68
N GLY A 155 -9.20 -1.69 1.72
CA GLY A 155 -9.74 -2.81 0.94
C GLY A 155 -11.21 -2.62 0.52
N HIS A 156 -12.00 -3.69 0.37
CA HIS A 156 -13.41 -3.62 -0.05
C HIS A 156 -14.37 -4.14 1.00
N PHE A 157 -15.30 -3.28 1.29
CA PHE A 157 -16.35 -3.42 2.27
C PHE A 157 -17.68 -3.09 1.51
N ARG A 158 -17.79 -2.20 0.51
CA ARG A 158 -19.01 -2.02 -0.30
C ARG A 158 -19.20 -3.31 -1.10
N ASN A 159 -20.45 -3.65 -1.37
CA ASN A 159 -20.83 -4.65 -2.38
C ASN A 159 -20.74 -4.09 -3.81
N THR A 160 -19.87 -3.11 -4.04
CA THR A 160 -19.60 -2.53 -5.35
C THR A 160 -18.24 -1.84 -5.33
N ASN A 161 -17.72 -1.46 -6.49
CA ASN A 161 -16.31 -1.69 -6.86
C ASN A 161 -15.39 -0.48 -6.68
N GLN A 162 -15.88 0.53 -5.99
CA GLN A 162 -15.08 1.59 -5.37
C GLN A 162 -14.68 1.07 -3.96
N VAL A 163 -13.55 1.51 -3.38
CA VAL A 163 -12.73 0.83 -2.35
C VAL A 163 -12.55 1.57 -0.98
N ASP A 164 -13.42 2.52 -0.58
CA ASP A 164 -13.42 3.21 0.74
C ASP A 164 -12.52 4.49 0.99
N VAL A 165 -12.30 5.02 2.25
CA VAL A 165 -11.53 6.26 2.71
C VAL A 165 -10.71 6.27 4.09
N VAL A 166 -11.42 6.33 5.23
CA VAL A 166 -11.24 6.57 6.72
C VAL A 166 -10.53 7.86 7.25
N VAL A 167 -10.61 8.33 8.55
CA VAL A 167 -9.82 9.46 9.24
C VAL A 167 -9.42 9.37 10.75
N SER A 168 -10.20 8.78 11.66
CA SER A 168 -9.99 8.53 13.12
C SER A 168 -9.34 9.57 14.13
N SER A 169 -9.41 9.48 15.52
CA SER A 169 -9.19 10.68 16.47
C SER A 169 -9.27 11.02 18.03
N GLY A 170 -8.33 11.92 18.45
CA GLY A 170 -7.95 12.72 19.68
C GLY A 170 -8.94 13.32 20.65
N GLU A 171 -9.21 14.68 20.85
CA GLU A 171 -10.11 15.59 21.75
C GLU A 171 -11.69 15.97 21.69
N ASP A 172 -12.68 15.25 21.10
CA ASP A 172 -14.19 15.25 21.23
C ASP A 172 -15.15 13.94 21.12
N ASP A 173 -14.75 12.63 21.06
CA ASP A 173 -15.62 11.37 21.11
C ASP A 173 -15.77 10.34 19.91
N SER A 174 -15.38 10.63 18.65
CA SER A 174 -15.90 10.17 17.32
C SER A 174 -15.53 8.83 16.55
N VAL A 175 -15.82 8.70 15.21
CA VAL A 175 -15.44 7.79 14.05
C VAL A 175 -16.25 8.14 12.71
N SER A 176 -15.83 9.01 11.77
CA SER A 176 -16.70 9.80 10.82
C SER A 176 -16.57 9.78 9.26
N LEU A 177 -17.42 9.10 8.50
CA LEU A 177 -17.01 8.33 7.29
C LEU A 177 -17.01 8.98 5.85
N LEU A 178 -16.17 9.94 5.45
CA LEU A 178 -16.43 10.81 4.25
C LEU A 178 -16.17 10.17 2.86
N LEU A 179 -17.14 10.05 1.95
CA LEU A 179 -17.09 9.03 0.86
C LEU A 179 -16.97 9.43 -0.65
N ASN A 180 -16.22 8.62 -1.45
CA ASN A 180 -15.67 8.86 -2.80
C ASN A 180 -16.23 7.91 -3.92
N ASP A 181 -17.28 8.30 -4.61
CA ASP A 181 -17.09 8.94 -5.89
C ASP A 181 -16.39 8.27 -7.12
N GLY A 182 -15.39 7.40 -6.95
CA GLY A 182 -14.43 6.96 -7.96
C GLY A 182 -13.37 8.04 -8.12
N HIS A 183 -13.84 9.21 -8.52
CA HIS A 183 -13.07 10.43 -8.71
C HIS A 183 -12.85 11.27 -7.41
N GLY A 184 -12.93 10.71 -6.22
CA GLY A 184 -12.03 11.06 -5.10
C GLY A 184 -12.39 12.05 -3.99
N ILE A 185 -13.10 13.13 -4.30
CA ILE A 185 -13.53 14.14 -3.30
C ILE A 185 -14.92 13.74 -2.69
N LEU A 186 -15.40 14.35 -1.58
CA LEU A 186 -16.30 13.68 -0.59
C LEU A 186 -17.44 14.57 -0.05
N GLN A 187 -18.24 14.21 1.00
CA GLN A 187 -19.53 14.90 1.34
C GLN A 187 -20.55 14.32 2.40
N VAL A 188 -20.33 13.44 3.37
CA VAL A 188 -20.78 13.73 4.78
C VAL A 188 -22.28 13.33 5.27
N LEU A 189 -22.52 12.72 6.50
CA LEU A 189 -23.75 12.16 7.25
C LEU A 189 -23.52 11.55 8.73
N LYS A 190 -24.08 10.40 9.27
CA LYS A 190 -24.33 10.02 10.75
C LYS A 190 -23.61 8.82 11.54
N GLY A 191 -22.76 8.94 12.62
CA GLY A 191 -22.20 7.74 13.39
C GLY A 191 -21.82 7.73 14.93
N GLU A 192 -21.67 6.53 15.58
CA GLU A 192 -20.99 5.81 16.79
C GLU A 192 -20.64 6.13 18.32
N THR A 193 -20.23 7.28 18.86
CA THR A 193 -19.19 7.52 19.97
C THR A 193 -18.46 6.48 20.81
N LEU A 194 -17.13 6.62 20.95
CA LEU A 194 -16.24 5.63 21.59
C LEU A 194 -15.10 6.30 22.42
N GLY A 195 -13.84 5.83 22.46
CA GLY A 195 -12.83 6.37 23.39
C GLY A 195 -11.37 5.90 23.51
N ALA A 196 -10.44 6.80 23.81
CA ALA A 196 -9.12 6.99 23.15
C ALA A 196 -8.51 5.94 22.18
N PRO A 197 -9.09 5.48 21.02
CA PRO A 197 -8.45 4.66 20.02
C PRO A 197 -6.99 4.73 19.57
N VAL A 198 -5.94 5.31 20.19
CA VAL A 198 -4.61 5.73 19.58
C VAL A 198 -3.83 4.63 18.81
N ALA A 199 -4.44 3.56 18.25
CA ALA A 199 -4.26 3.03 16.89
C ALA A 199 -5.43 2.00 16.18
N MET A 200 -5.88 1.25 13.97
CA MET A 200 -6.65 0.32 13.04
C MET A 200 -5.85 -0.41 11.90
N VAL A 201 -6.31 -1.58 11.40
CA VAL A 201 -5.99 -2.09 10.04
C VAL A 201 -7.23 -2.33 9.16
N SER A 202 -7.35 -3.47 8.46
CA SER A 202 -8.38 -3.94 7.51
C SER A 202 -7.99 -5.36 7.03
N GLY A 203 -8.65 -5.89 5.99
CA GLY A 203 -8.34 -7.16 5.32
C GLY A 203 -9.30 -8.27 5.77
N ASP A 204 -9.98 -9.01 4.87
CA ASP A 204 -11.09 -9.94 5.24
C ASP A 204 -10.64 -10.94 6.29
N PHE A 205 -11.32 -10.91 7.43
CA PHE A 205 -11.01 -11.74 8.57
C PHE A 205 -12.12 -12.80 8.66
N ASP A 206 -13.40 -12.44 8.54
CA ASP A 206 -14.58 -13.30 8.73
C ASP A 206 -14.71 -14.46 7.72
N ASN A 207 -14.13 -14.30 6.53
CA ASN A 207 -14.18 -15.21 5.37
C ASN A 207 -15.44 -15.14 4.52
N ASP A 208 -16.10 -14.00 4.55
CA ASP A 208 -17.31 -13.80 3.75
C ASP A 208 -17.19 -12.69 2.71
N THR A 209 -15.98 -12.11 2.61
CA THR A 209 -15.42 -11.20 1.58
C THR A 209 -15.40 -9.69 1.85
N TYR A 210 -15.62 -9.21 3.08
CA TYR A 210 -15.97 -7.81 3.31
C TYR A 210 -14.99 -6.92 4.10
N VAL A 211 -13.75 -7.42 4.28
CA VAL A 211 -12.49 -6.73 4.67
C VAL A 211 -12.49 -5.98 6.03
N ASP A 212 -11.56 -6.27 7.00
CA ASP A 212 -11.98 -6.48 8.43
C ASP A 212 -11.41 -5.63 9.72
N LEU A 213 -12.19 -5.23 10.84
CA LEU A 213 -12.28 -4.27 12.08
C LEU A 213 -11.79 -4.63 13.52
N ALA A 214 -10.91 -3.78 14.10
CA ALA A 214 -10.74 -3.51 15.55
C ALA A 214 -10.16 -2.11 15.99
N VAL A 215 -10.64 -1.39 17.04
CA VAL A 215 -10.11 -0.02 17.46
C VAL A 215 -9.99 0.48 18.97
N VAL A 216 -8.89 1.07 19.54
CA VAL A 216 -8.26 0.90 20.96
C VAL A 216 -7.93 2.07 21.95
N ASP A 217 -8.04 1.85 23.24
CA ASP A 217 -8.35 2.90 24.20
C ASP A 217 -7.19 3.45 25.12
N ARG A 218 -6.74 4.71 25.11
CA ARG A 218 -5.60 5.22 25.97
C ARG A 218 -5.70 5.08 27.50
N ASP A 219 -6.78 4.61 28.12
CA ASP A 219 -6.90 4.69 29.60
C ASP A 219 -7.89 3.68 30.28
N ALA A 220 -8.46 2.68 29.57
CA ALA A 220 -9.53 1.70 29.94
C ALA A 220 -9.22 0.23 29.54
N ASN A 221 -8.24 0.09 28.69
CA ASN A 221 -7.21 -0.89 28.67
C ASN A 221 -7.09 -1.67 27.39
N SER A 222 -8.14 -1.95 26.61
CA SER A 222 -8.10 -2.94 25.54
C SER A 222 -8.50 -2.62 24.08
N ILE A 223 -8.56 -3.74 23.34
CA ILE A 223 -9.08 -4.07 22.02
C ILE A 223 -10.44 -4.83 22.08
N ARG A 224 -11.21 -4.73 20.98
CA ARG A 224 -12.62 -4.93 20.65
C ARG A 224 -12.80 -5.17 19.17
N ILE A 225 -13.42 -6.28 18.83
CA ILE A 225 -13.67 -6.83 17.50
C ILE A 225 -15.17 -6.85 17.29
N LEU A 226 -15.49 -6.89 16.03
CA LEU A 226 -16.58 -6.38 15.29
C LEU A 226 -16.42 -7.03 13.95
N LEU A 227 -17.51 -7.06 13.27
CA LEU A 227 -17.82 -8.10 12.35
C LEU A 227 -19.11 -7.57 11.70
N ASN A 228 -19.12 -7.41 10.39
CA ASN A 228 -19.74 -6.48 9.42
C ASN A 228 -21.27 -6.76 9.17
N ASP A 229 -22.12 -5.78 8.78
CA ASP A 229 -23.43 -5.96 8.05
C ASP A 229 -23.70 -4.91 6.88
N GLY A 230 -22.73 -4.08 6.56
CA GLY A 230 -22.44 -3.21 5.39
C GLY A 230 -23.41 -2.39 4.59
N GLN A 231 -24.59 -2.04 5.04
CA GLN A 231 -25.34 -1.01 4.29
C GLN A 231 -25.17 0.40 4.87
N GLY A 232 -24.15 0.60 5.69
CA GLY A 232 -23.62 1.92 6.05
C GLY A 232 -23.46 2.11 7.54
N ILE A 233 -23.05 1.03 8.21
CA ILE A 233 -23.25 0.83 9.62
C ILE A 233 -22.17 -0.13 10.22
N PHE A 234 -22.16 -0.46 11.53
CA PHE A 234 -21.00 -0.97 12.30
C PHE A 234 -21.32 -1.91 13.64
N ASN A 235 -21.60 -3.27 13.60
CA ASN A 235 -21.71 -4.47 14.59
C ASN A 235 -20.45 -5.21 15.16
N THR A 236 -20.61 -6.01 16.26
CA THR A 236 -19.89 -5.66 17.49
C THR A 236 -19.71 -6.53 18.76
N LEU A 237 -18.48 -6.76 19.25
CA LEU A 237 -18.16 -7.74 20.33
C LEU A 237 -17.47 -7.16 21.58
N ASP A 238 -17.18 -8.05 22.54
CA ASP A 238 -16.52 -7.83 23.82
C ASP A 238 -15.04 -7.35 23.78
N ASP A 239 -14.24 -7.79 24.74
CA ASP A 239 -13.20 -7.11 25.49
C ASP A 239 -12.04 -8.00 26.09
N TYR A 240 -10.75 -7.91 25.67
CA TYR A 240 -9.60 -8.64 26.34
C TYR A 240 -8.59 -7.77 27.14
N ASP A 241 -7.55 -8.37 27.76
CA ASP A 241 -6.46 -7.71 28.51
C ASP A 241 -5.11 -7.47 27.78
N THR A 242 -4.24 -6.62 28.39
CA THR A 242 -2.77 -6.64 28.62
C THR A 242 -2.37 -5.76 29.84
N GLY A 243 -1.50 -4.74 29.76
CA GLY A 243 -1.42 -3.69 30.81
C GLY A 243 -1.07 -2.24 30.39
N ASP A 244 -1.94 -1.19 30.51
CA ASP A 244 -1.94 0.33 30.53
C ASP A 244 -1.90 1.48 29.34
N SER A 245 -2.06 1.35 27.96
CA SER A 245 -1.73 2.13 26.62
C SER A 245 -0.58 1.93 25.50
N PRO A 246 -0.79 1.54 24.19
CA PRO A 246 0.13 1.37 23.01
C PRO A 246 -0.09 1.73 21.46
N ILE A 247 0.48 2.82 20.93
CA ILE A 247 0.15 3.53 19.64
C ILE A 247 0.12 3.00 18.13
N VAL A 248 0.33 1.74 17.61
CA VAL A 248 0.10 1.41 16.12
C VAL A 248 -0.12 -0.07 15.58
N ILE A 249 -0.13 -0.40 14.25
CA ILE A 249 -0.66 -1.69 13.63
C ILE A 249 -0.35 -2.12 12.16
N LYS A 250 -0.65 -3.40 11.74
CA LYS A 250 -1.41 -4.03 10.56
C LYS A 250 -2.04 -5.47 10.74
N SER A 251 -2.13 -6.31 9.68
CA SER A 251 -2.87 -7.61 9.54
C SER A 251 -2.68 -8.38 8.22
N ALA A 252 -3.08 -9.69 8.19
CA ALA A 252 -3.17 -10.67 7.07
C ALA A 252 -2.93 -12.15 7.55
N ASP A 253 -2.85 -13.14 6.64
CA ASP A 253 -2.80 -14.64 6.77
C ASP A 253 -1.71 -15.35 7.66
N PHE A 254 -1.23 -14.87 8.83
CA PHE A 254 -0.08 -15.48 9.57
C PHE A 254 -0.01 -17.01 9.64
N ASN A 255 -1.08 -17.69 9.89
CA ASN A 255 -1.04 -19.14 9.95
C ASN A 255 -0.70 -19.80 8.59
N ASN A 256 -1.13 -19.22 7.47
CA ASN A 256 -1.49 -19.97 6.26
C ASN A 256 -2.43 -21.15 6.60
N ASP A 257 -3.49 -20.90 7.36
CA ASP A 257 -4.79 -21.54 7.07
C ASP A 257 -5.57 -20.80 5.98
N LYS A 258 -5.15 -19.59 5.58
CA LYS A 258 -5.66 -18.74 4.48
C LYS A 258 -6.56 -17.60 4.92
N ILE A 259 -6.59 -17.31 6.21
CA ILE A 259 -7.43 -16.27 6.78
C ILE A 259 -6.56 -15.37 7.64
N LEU A 260 -6.92 -14.10 7.65
CA LEU A 260 -6.09 -13.08 8.22
C LEU A 260 -6.11 -13.08 9.76
N ASP A 261 -5.02 -12.58 10.32
CA ASP A 261 -4.50 -12.89 11.65
C ASP A 261 -3.86 -11.66 12.28
N LEU A 262 -3.59 -11.58 13.62
CA LEU A 262 -2.93 -10.38 14.19
C LEU A 262 -2.42 -10.28 15.64
N ILE A 263 -1.39 -9.40 15.79
CA ILE A 263 -0.32 -9.63 16.77
C ILE A 263 0.28 -8.42 17.51
N VAL A 264 0.34 -8.49 18.84
CA VAL A 264 -0.04 -7.32 19.61
C VAL A 264 0.84 -6.97 20.79
N ILE A 265 0.97 -5.67 21.08
CA ILE A 265 2.11 -5.10 21.79
C ILE A 265 1.67 -3.88 22.73
N SER A 266 1.88 -3.81 24.08
CA SER A 266 1.39 -2.78 25.09
C SER A 266 2.28 -1.60 25.86
N GLN A 267 2.70 -0.37 25.38
CA GLN A 267 3.58 0.73 25.99
C GLN A 267 5.05 0.52 26.48
N TYR A 268 5.29 -0.23 27.56
CA TYR A 268 6.53 -0.16 28.35
C TYR A 268 7.16 -1.59 28.73
N ASP A 269 7.12 -2.72 28.01
CA ASP A 269 7.90 -4.03 28.21
C ASP A 269 8.92 -4.41 27.13
N THR A 270 9.82 -5.40 27.14
CA THR A 270 10.04 -6.70 27.80
C THR A 270 9.29 -7.95 27.32
N VAL A 271 8.17 -7.90 26.56
CA VAL A 271 7.36 -8.99 25.91
C VAL A 271 6.23 -8.43 25.07
N ALA A 272 5.62 -9.07 24.08
CA ALA A 272 4.21 -8.76 23.73
C ALA A 272 3.30 -9.98 23.36
N MET A 273 1.98 -9.97 22.99
CA MET A 273 0.97 -11.12 23.01
C MET A 273 0.00 -11.30 21.77
N ILE A 274 -0.50 -12.53 21.49
CA ILE A 274 -1.31 -13.04 20.31
C ILE A 274 -2.36 -14.07 20.76
N PHE A 275 -2.86 -15.09 20.00
CA PHE A 275 -3.66 -15.05 18.75
C PHE A 275 -3.35 -15.99 17.52
N ILE A 276 -4.32 -16.77 16.95
CA ILE A 276 -4.29 -17.77 15.81
C ILE A 276 -5.33 -17.56 14.65
N GLY A 277 -5.90 -18.64 14.05
CA GLY A 277 -6.89 -18.76 12.95
C GLY A 277 -7.81 -20.03 12.87
N HIS A 278 -9.12 -19.89 12.49
CA HIS A 278 -10.44 -20.62 12.45
C HIS A 278 -11.41 -19.88 11.44
N GLY A 279 -12.09 -18.71 11.70
CA GLY A 279 -12.87 -17.89 10.66
C GLY A 279 -14.41 -17.50 10.72
N ASP A 280 -14.97 -16.59 11.56
CA ASP A 280 -16.39 -16.01 11.59
C ASP A 280 -16.87 -15.09 12.80
N GLY A 281 -16.08 -14.85 13.85
CA GLY A 281 -16.24 -15.50 15.18
C GLY A 281 -15.34 -14.84 16.23
N HIS A 282 -14.71 -15.41 17.29
CA HIS A 282 -14.39 -16.80 17.72
C HIS A 282 -13.11 -17.22 18.58
N PHE A 283 -12.25 -16.39 19.23
CA PHE A 283 -10.81 -16.66 19.66
C PHE A 283 -10.49 -17.30 21.06
N PRO A 284 -9.77 -18.44 21.22
CA PRO A 284 -9.23 -18.85 22.55
C PRO A 284 -7.73 -18.60 22.96
N ILE A 285 -6.81 -18.01 22.18
CA ILE A 285 -5.35 -18.35 22.15
C ILE A 285 -4.29 -17.23 22.43
N VAL A 286 -3.18 -17.39 23.25
CA VAL A 286 -1.99 -16.41 23.43
C VAL A 286 -0.58 -16.93 23.94
N ILE A 287 0.57 -16.30 23.60
CA ILE A 287 2.01 -16.60 23.95
C ILE A 287 2.58 -16.15 25.36
N LYS A 288 3.60 -16.76 26.02
CA LYS A 288 4.82 -16.07 26.67
C LYS A 288 6.46 -16.45 26.33
N LEU A 289 6.71 -15.06 26.39
CA LEU A 289 7.16 -14.11 25.34
C LEU A 289 8.30 -13.14 25.71
N ASP A 290 9.14 -13.54 26.66
CA ASP A 290 10.37 -12.83 27.08
C ASP A 290 11.08 -12.11 25.92
N VAL A 291 11.06 -10.79 25.92
CA VAL A 291 11.91 -9.89 25.13
C VAL A 291 13.07 -9.47 26.03
N GLY A 292 12.76 -8.96 27.21
CA GLY A 292 13.75 -8.41 28.13
C GLY A 292 13.85 -6.89 28.18
N ARG A 293 13.33 -6.08 27.23
CA ARG A 293 13.53 -4.61 27.37
C ARG A 293 12.53 -3.60 26.66
N VAL A 294 11.43 -2.96 27.27
CA VAL A 294 10.46 -1.70 27.33
C VAL A 294 9.52 -0.81 26.26
N SER A 295 8.87 -1.12 25.05
CA SER A 295 8.15 -0.47 23.73
C SER A 295 8.30 0.56 22.41
N SER A 296 7.47 0.52 21.33
CA SER A 296 7.42 1.25 20.01
C SER A 296 6.51 0.57 18.92
N SER A 297 6.78 0.03 17.66
CA SER A 297 5.73 -0.58 16.71
C SER A 297 6.10 -1.71 15.57
N ALA A 298 5.24 -2.41 14.69
CA ALA A 298 5.41 -3.77 13.92
C ALA A 298 4.84 -4.29 12.47
N VAL A 299 5.16 -5.48 11.84
CA VAL A 299 5.00 -5.89 10.33
C VAL A 299 4.23 -7.09 9.69
N VAL A 300 4.14 -7.15 8.32
CA VAL A 300 3.61 -8.23 7.41
C VAL A 300 4.48 -8.47 6.04
N GLY A 301 4.42 -9.49 5.08
CA GLY A 301 5.10 -9.58 3.69
C GLY A 301 5.53 -10.96 2.95
N ASP A 302 6.59 -11.11 2.03
CA ASP A 302 7.56 -12.13 1.33
C ASP A 302 9.16 -12.59 1.63
N PHE A 303 9.88 -12.43 2.79
CA PHE A 303 11.24 -11.79 3.07
C PHE A 303 12.43 -12.56 2.53
N ASN A 304 12.68 -13.82 2.89
CA ASN A 304 13.90 -14.47 2.39
C ASN A 304 13.69 -15.44 1.23
N ARG A 305 12.44 -15.83 0.92
CA ARG A 305 12.02 -16.76 -0.16
C ARG A 305 11.88 -18.33 0.12
N ASP A 306 10.75 -19.01 -0.27
CA ASP A 306 10.12 -20.39 -0.07
C ASP A 306 8.79 -20.70 0.81
N ASN A 307 8.00 -19.75 1.38
CA ASN A 307 6.59 -19.88 1.93
C ASN A 307 6.12 -19.28 3.33
N LYS A 308 6.68 -18.28 4.06
CA LYS A 308 6.55 -18.10 5.55
C LYS A 308 7.03 -16.75 6.13
N THR A 309 6.10 -15.87 6.53
CA THR A 309 6.31 -14.50 7.03
C THR A 309 6.90 -14.49 8.40
N ASP A 310 6.99 -13.29 8.98
CA ASP A 310 8.04 -12.92 9.86
C ASP A 310 7.61 -11.57 10.54
N VAL A 311 8.28 -11.11 11.61
CA VAL A 311 8.30 -9.70 12.10
C VAL A 311 9.50 -9.49 13.09
N ALA A 312 10.02 -8.30 13.49
CA ALA A 312 11.18 -7.98 14.35
C ALA A 312 11.73 -6.52 14.34
N LEU A 313 11.96 -5.79 15.44
CA LEU A 313 11.65 -4.34 15.48
C LEU A 313 12.62 -3.32 16.17
N THR A 314 12.19 -2.09 16.52
CA THR A 314 12.69 -1.13 17.63
C THR A 314 11.71 -0.04 18.55
N ASN A 315 12.72 0.09 19.58
CA ASN A 315 12.83 0.43 21.08
C ASN A 315 13.64 1.68 21.66
N ILE A 316 13.06 2.67 22.42
CA ILE A 316 13.46 4.08 22.89
C ILE A 316 14.87 4.47 23.40
N ASN A 317 15.84 3.56 23.60
CA ASN A 317 17.13 3.87 24.28
C ASN A 317 18.51 3.37 23.70
N GLU A 318 18.71 2.24 22.99
CA GLU A 318 20.04 1.61 22.63
C GLU A 318 20.69 1.88 21.28
N ASN A 319 19.94 2.35 20.29
CA ASN A 319 20.34 2.99 19.04
C ASN A 319 20.70 2.11 17.84
N ALA A 320 19.74 1.35 17.28
CA ALA A 320 19.90 0.46 16.14
C ALA A 320 18.56 0.01 15.43
N ILE A 321 18.45 -1.14 14.70
CA ILE A 321 17.27 -2.06 14.63
C ILE A 321 17.56 -3.43 15.26
N SER A 322 16.54 -4.31 15.30
CA SER A 322 16.66 -5.75 15.29
C SER A 322 15.70 -6.49 14.32
N ILE A 323 16.09 -7.67 13.81
CA ILE A 323 15.35 -8.70 13.02
C ILE A 323 15.27 -10.03 13.78
N PHE A 324 14.24 -10.87 13.51
CA PHE A 324 13.80 -12.32 13.58
C PHE A 324 13.12 -12.89 12.12
N VAL A 325 12.63 -14.99 11.15
CA VAL A 325 11.67 -15.75 10.22
C VAL A 325 10.41 -16.29 10.92
N GLY A 326 9.33 -16.69 10.29
CA GLY A 326 8.43 -17.78 10.70
C GLY A 326 8.81 -19.23 10.33
N SER A 327 8.30 -20.22 11.08
CA SER A 327 8.65 -21.66 11.03
C SER A 327 7.57 -22.69 10.65
N GLY A 328 6.42 -22.66 11.32
CA GLY A 328 5.40 -23.72 11.39
C GLY A 328 3.99 -23.17 11.62
N ASN A 329 3.28 -23.13 12.74
CA ASN A 329 3.38 -23.51 14.15
C ASN A 329 3.42 -22.36 15.18
N GLY A 330 3.31 -21.09 14.76
CA GLY A 330 3.26 -19.85 15.55
C GLY A 330 4.56 -19.17 16.10
N THR A 331 5.74 -19.35 15.47
CA THR A 331 7.05 -19.46 16.18
C THR A 331 8.33 -18.96 15.50
N PHE A 332 9.38 -18.56 16.29
CA PHE A 332 10.57 -17.86 15.73
C PHE A 332 11.89 -17.44 16.53
N GLN A 333 13.06 -17.21 15.88
CA GLN A 333 14.49 -17.15 16.39
C GLN A 333 15.35 -15.85 16.18
N TYR A 334 16.50 -15.70 16.88
CA TYR A 334 17.47 -14.59 16.74
C TYR A 334 18.06 -14.28 15.35
N GLN A 335 18.34 -12.99 15.06
CA GLN A 335 19.07 -12.44 13.91
C GLN A 335 20.22 -11.46 14.21
N ALA A 336 20.00 -10.18 14.60
CA ALA A 336 21.07 -9.18 14.87
C ALA A 336 20.63 -7.83 15.52
N GLU A 337 21.53 -6.82 15.54
CA GLU A 337 21.33 -5.41 15.97
C GLU A 337 22.07 -4.39 15.04
N TYR A 338 21.49 -3.25 14.58
CA TYR A 338 22.12 -2.33 13.58
C TYR A 338 21.98 -0.80 13.78
N THR A 339 23.09 -0.05 13.99
CA THR A 339 23.28 1.30 14.65
C THR A 339 23.32 2.66 13.87
N VAL A 340 22.96 3.79 14.54
CA VAL A 340 22.22 4.97 13.95
C VAL A 340 22.71 6.46 14.53
N GLY A 341 22.14 7.73 14.35
CA GLY A 341 22.25 9.18 14.98
C GLY A 341 21.75 9.78 16.43
N TYR A 342 20.48 10.24 16.83
CA TYR A 342 19.89 10.54 18.27
C TYR A 342 18.30 10.77 18.65
N LEU A 343 17.58 9.96 19.52
CA LEU A 343 16.18 10.04 20.24
C LEU A 343 14.71 9.60 19.63
N PRO A 344 13.81 8.66 20.16
CA PRO A 344 12.66 7.85 19.46
C PRO A 344 11.38 8.20 18.61
N SER A 345 10.89 7.22 17.75
CA SER A 345 10.00 7.30 16.53
C SER A 345 9.77 6.09 15.42
N ILE A 346 9.19 6.21 14.12
CA ILE A 346 8.71 5.27 12.90
C ILE A 346 9.66 4.99 11.60
N VAL A 347 9.31 3.97 10.74
CA VAL A 347 9.69 3.25 9.47
C VAL A 347 8.62 2.98 8.32
N ILE A 348 8.87 1.98 7.42
CA ILE A 348 8.08 1.16 6.46
C ILE A 348 8.49 -0.22 5.89
N THR A 349 7.55 -0.82 5.11
CA THR A 349 7.50 -1.93 4.07
C THR A 349 7.15 -1.49 2.61
N ALA A 350 7.54 -2.20 1.53
CA ALA A 350 7.33 -2.02 0.04
C ALA A 350 8.52 -1.78 -1.03
N ASP A 351 8.79 -2.68 -1.98
CA ASP A 351 9.91 -3.01 -2.87
C ASP A 351 10.88 -1.90 -3.21
N PHE A 352 12.24 -2.02 -3.20
CA PHE A 352 13.07 -0.79 -3.00
C PHE A 352 14.30 -0.26 -3.86
N ASN A 353 14.76 -0.78 -5.02
CA ASN A 353 15.31 -0.06 -6.23
C ASN A 353 15.22 -0.79 -7.66
N LYS A 354 14.32 -1.76 -7.90
CA LYS A 354 13.81 -2.59 -9.07
C LYS A 354 14.32 -4.05 -9.42
N ASP A 355 13.86 -5.18 -8.84
CA ASP A 355 13.93 -6.61 -9.23
C ASP A 355 13.25 -7.74 -8.33
N THR A 356 12.25 -7.49 -7.44
CA THR A 356 11.54 -8.33 -6.39
C THR A 356 11.68 -8.15 -4.82
N VAL A 357 12.51 -7.29 -4.19
CA VAL A 357 12.77 -7.13 -2.71
C VAL A 357 12.23 -5.77 -2.21
N LEU A 358 11.23 -5.83 -1.31
CA LEU A 358 10.84 -4.81 -0.32
C LEU A 358 11.91 -4.64 0.79
N ASP A 359 12.42 -3.42 0.91
CA ASP A 359 13.42 -2.99 1.91
C ASP A 359 12.74 -2.17 3.01
N PHE A 360 13.04 -0.86 3.18
CA PHE A 360 12.80 0.06 4.33
C PHE A 360 13.04 1.53 4.16
N ALA A 361 12.50 2.40 5.01
CA ALA A 361 13.20 3.58 5.54
C ALA A 361 12.55 4.11 6.85
N VAL A 362 13.08 5.11 7.61
CA VAL A 362 12.71 5.64 8.99
C VAL A 362 13.23 7.01 9.20
N ALA A 363 12.97 7.68 10.33
CA ALA A 363 13.85 8.74 10.86
C ALA A 363 14.38 8.89 12.30
N ALA A 364 14.36 10.07 12.94
CA ALA A 364 15.28 10.45 14.03
C ALA A 364 14.75 11.50 15.02
N GLN A 365 14.27 11.41 16.28
CA GLN A 365 13.70 12.60 17.01
C GLN A 365 14.56 13.86 16.96
N SER A 366 15.85 13.72 17.18
CA SER A 366 16.64 14.86 17.64
C SER A 366 17.64 15.39 16.62
N ASP A 367 18.17 14.60 15.69
CA ASP A 367 19.40 15.01 14.95
C ASP A 367 19.27 15.41 13.49
N GLY A 368 18.29 14.92 12.72
CA GLY A 368 17.93 15.55 11.44
C GLY A 368 17.57 14.64 10.30
N TYR A 369 17.49 13.33 10.54
CA TYR A 369 17.81 12.32 9.56
C TYR A 369 16.82 11.10 9.55
N VAL A 370 16.45 10.58 8.36
CA VAL A 370 15.62 9.46 7.86
C VAL A 370 16.70 8.37 7.72
N SER A 371 16.58 7.35 6.86
CA SER A 371 17.73 6.63 6.34
C SER A 371 17.51 5.81 5.10
N ILE A 372 18.59 5.51 4.34
CA ILE A 372 18.75 4.46 3.29
C ILE A 372 19.93 3.42 3.37
N LEU A 373 19.68 2.12 3.02
CA LEU A 373 20.23 0.72 3.23
C LEU A 373 20.53 -0.01 1.87
N LEU A 374 20.94 -1.32 1.84
CA LEU A 374 20.61 -2.38 0.83
C LEU A 374 20.17 -3.85 1.37
N GLY A 375 19.56 -4.85 0.63
CA GLY A 375 18.60 -5.93 1.07
C GLY A 375 18.04 -7.05 0.09
N GLN A 376 17.73 -8.24 0.57
CA GLN A 376 18.50 -9.43 0.29
C GLN A 376 17.87 -10.83 0.67
N LEU A 377 17.68 -11.73 -0.31
CA LEU A 377 17.68 -13.23 -0.24
C LEU A 377 17.92 -13.94 1.13
N ASP A 378 19.12 -14.49 1.41
CA ASP A 378 19.53 -15.27 2.62
C ASP A 378 19.25 -14.80 4.07
N GLY A 379 18.36 -13.84 4.31
CA GLY A 379 18.14 -13.25 5.62
C GLY A 379 19.04 -12.04 5.92
N SER A 380 20.28 -11.94 5.40
CA SER A 380 21.23 -10.84 5.72
C SER A 380 21.13 -9.56 4.86
N PHE A 381 22.08 -8.57 4.87
CA PHE A 381 21.77 -7.09 4.78
C PHE A 381 22.91 -5.96 4.76
N VAL A 382 22.70 -4.69 4.27
CA VAL A 382 23.68 -3.55 4.00
C VAL A 382 23.23 -2.03 4.25
N LEU A 383 24.14 -1.01 4.30
CA LEU A 383 23.91 0.44 4.61
C LEU A 383 24.33 1.49 3.54
N GLN A 384 23.52 2.55 3.29
CA GLN A 384 23.78 3.71 2.39
C GLN A 384 23.60 5.12 3.04
N SER A 385 23.26 6.15 2.24
CA SER A 385 23.33 7.60 2.49
C SER A 385 21.92 8.26 2.44
N GLY A 386 21.82 9.60 2.33
CA GLY A 386 20.54 10.31 2.29
C GLY A 386 20.52 11.79 2.68
N VAL A 387 19.31 12.28 2.95
CA VAL A 387 18.89 13.68 2.73
C VAL A 387 18.14 14.36 3.89
N TYR A 388 18.90 15.11 4.67
CA TYR A 388 18.44 15.95 5.78
C TYR A 388 17.38 16.97 5.35
N MET A 389 16.65 17.59 6.30
CA MET A 389 15.65 18.57 5.93
C MET A 389 15.35 19.80 6.82
N SER A 390 15.82 19.89 8.08
CA SER A 390 15.97 21.09 8.95
C SER A 390 15.62 20.91 10.43
N ASN A 391 14.33 20.91 10.73
CA ASN A 391 13.66 20.39 11.90
C ASN A 391 13.82 18.84 11.82
N SER A 392 12.75 18.06 11.94
CA SER A 392 12.70 16.58 11.85
C SER A 392 12.86 15.89 10.48
N PRO A 393 12.04 15.04 9.74
CA PRO A 393 10.57 14.76 9.48
C PRO A 393 9.47 13.86 10.12
N SER A 394 8.19 14.02 9.63
CA SER A 394 6.70 14.23 9.98
C SER A 394 5.53 13.28 9.98
N TYR A 395 4.80 13.03 8.89
CA TYR A 395 4.69 11.65 8.57
C TYR A 395 4.61 11.39 7.10
N LEU A 396 4.88 10.14 6.87
CA LEU A 396 5.38 9.57 5.69
C LEU A 396 4.45 8.31 5.30
N ALA A 397 4.42 7.73 4.12
CA ALA A 397 3.56 6.74 3.47
C ALA A 397 4.25 6.37 2.12
N SER A 398 3.60 5.95 1.01
CA SER A 398 4.25 5.89 -0.32
C SER A 398 3.62 6.61 -1.49
N GLY A 399 4.40 6.76 -2.57
CA GLY A 399 4.22 5.84 -3.70
C GLY A 399 4.96 6.22 -4.98
N ASP A 400 4.51 5.77 -6.13
CA ASP A 400 5.14 5.93 -7.43
C ASP A 400 5.21 7.43 -7.91
N PHE A 401 5.98 8.51 -7.49
CA PHE A 401 5.87 10.08 -7.47
C PHE A 401 6.03 11.35 -8.52
N ASN A 402 6.51 11.34 -9.79
CA ASN A 402 6.65 12.43 -10.83
C ASN A 402 6.23 12.17 -12.34
N ASN A 403 5.50 11.12 -12.69
CA ASN A 403 5.36 10.35 -13.96
C ASN A 403 6.59 9.64 -14.62
N ASP A 404 7.51 8.99 -13.89
CA ASP A 404 8.14 7.74 -14.37
C ASP A 404 8.47 6.60 -13.29
N SER A 405 8.03 5.30 -13.32
CA SER A 405 8.13 3.97 -12.54
C SER A 405 8.86 3.80 -11.21
N ILE A 406 9.54 4.78 -10.64
CA ILE A 406 10.24 4.59 -9.39
C ILE A 406 9.64 5.46 -8.35
N LEU A 407 8.82 4.86 -7.51
CA LEU A 407 8.48 5.37 -6.21
C LEU A 407 9.58 6.15 -5.53
N ASP A 408 8.98 7.12 -4.91
CA ASP A 408 9.21 8.52 -4.98
C ASP A 408 8.12 8.99 -3.99
N LEU A 409 8.11 10.26 -3.61
CA LEU A 409 8.01 10.37 -2.19
C LEU A 409 7.85 11.70 -1.60
N ILE A 410 7.32 11.83 -0.38
CA ILE A 410 6.89 13.03 0.30
C ILE A 410 7.67 13.81 1.48
N ALA A 411 8.68 13.56 2.49
CA ALA A 411 9.05 13.71 4.12
C ALA A 411 8.69 14.81 5.36
N ALA A 412 7.68 14.74 6.35
CA ALA A 412 6.89 15.83 7.15
C ALA A 412 7.22 16.76 8.42
N SER A 413 6.62 17.88 9.02
CA SER A 413 7.22 18.86 10.08
C SER A 413 6.88 19.31 11.59
N GLY A 414 6.81 18.52 12.67
CA GLY A 414 6.91 18.97 14.11
C GLY A 414 6.17 20.21 14.63
N TYR A 415 6.69 21.40 14.30
CA TYR A 415 6.32 22.66 14.92
C TYR A 415 6.23 23.92 14.01
N ASP A 416 6.48 23.89 12.67
CA ASP A 416 6.68 25.10 11.79
C ASP A 416 5.75 25.41 10.55
N GLY A 417 4.59 24.80 10.37
CA GLY A 417 3.68 24.94 9.21
C GLY A 417 4.07 24.44 7.79
N SER A 418 5.35 24.45 7.44
CA SER A 418 5.96 24.43 6.08
C SER A 418 5.76 23.16 5.21
N ILE A 419 6.63 22.93 4.18
CA ILE A 419 6.59 21.80 3.20
C ILE A 419 7.87 21.74 2.25
N ILE A 420 8.53 20.59 1.83
CA ILE A 420 9.90 20.47 1.12
C ILE A 420 10.36 19.13 0.35
N ILE A 421 10.43 19.03 -1.01
CA ILE A 421 10.63 17.85 -1.93
C ILE A 421 12.05 17.12 -2.01
N ALA A 422 12.18 15.95 -2.69
CA ALA A 422 13.34 15.24 -3.33
C ALA A 422 12.89 14.43 -4.62
N PHE A 423 13.77 13.71 -5.35
CA PHE A 423 13.57 12.91 -6.59
C PHE A 423 14.64 11.75 -6.66
N GLY A 424 14.60 10.69 -7.50
CA GLY A 424 15.55 9.56 -7.29
C GLY A 424 15.58 8.33 -8.26
N ASN A 425 15.94 7.09 -7.81
CA ASN A 425 16.31 6.02 -8.77
C ASN A 425 16.50 4.53 -8.33
N ASN A 426 16.49 3.72 -9.41
CA ASN A 426 17.08 2.39 -9.65
C ASN A 426 18.47 2.08 -9.04
N ALA A 427 19.35 3.06 -8.87
CA ALA A 427 20.77 2.79 -8.59
C ALA A 427 21.06 2.62 -7.11
N GLY A 428 20.08 2.97 -6.30
CA GLY A 428 20.24 3.01 -4.88
C GLY A 428 20.23 4.41 -4.27
N PHE A 429 19.79 5.46 -4.98
CA PHE A 429 20.06 6.85 -4.57
C PHE A 429 18.96 7.89 -4.89
N PHE A 430 18.72 8.89 -4.04
CA PHE A 430 17.64 9.88 -4.20
C PHE A 430 17.94 11.20 -3.43
N VAL A 431 17.28 12.33 -3.76
CA VAL A 431 17.87 13.69 -3.72
C VAL A 431 16.89 14.89 -3.67
N SER A 432 17.07 15.91 -2.78
CA SER A 432 16.12 17.04 -2.51
C SER A 432 15.65 17.96 -3.68
N ALA A 433 14.42 18.49 -3.54
CA ALA A 433 13.64 19.39 -4.40
C ALA A 433 12.54 20.22 -3.63
N LYS A 434 11.54 20.79 -4.35
CA LYS A 434 10.51 21.84 -4.04
C LYS A 434 9.64 21.84 -2.74
N SER A 435 9.42 23.03 -2.17
CA SER A 435 8.74 23.31 -0.89
C SER A 435 7.47 24.21 -0.98
N PHE A 436 6.58 24.22 0.04
CA PHE A 436 5.40 25.12 0.26
C PHE A 436 4.97 25.17 1.78
N TYR A 437 3.68 25.16 2.16
CA TYR A 437 3.15 25.13 3.55
C TYR A 437 1.70 24.63 3.55
N ILE A 438 1.23 23.99 4.64
CA ILE A 438 -0.21 23.73 4.85
C ILE A 438 -0.75 23.83 6.30
N GLY A 439 0.09 23.85 7.36
CA GLY A 439 -0.34 24.14 8.74
C GLY A 439 0.48 23.48 9.88
N ASN A 440 0.42 24.00 11.14
CA ASN A 440 0.94 23.56 12.49
C ASN A 440 0.57 22.11 13.04
N TYR A 441 0.92 21.72 14.31
CA TYR A 441 1.60 20.50 14.96
C TYR A 441 1.02 19.00 15.09
N PRO A 442 1.07 18.09 14.05
CA PRO A 442 0.53 16.70 13.72
C PRO A 442 0.42 15.21 14.26
N THR A 443 -0.28 14.36 13.39
CA THR A 443 -0.43 12.88 13.00
C THR A 443 -1.51 12.59 11.82
N CYS A 444 -1.61 11.51 10.93
CA CYS A 444 -2.75 10.90 9.99
C CYS A 444 -3.42 11.18 8.49
N ILE A 445 -3.04 10.70 7.23
CA ILE A 445 -3.56 10.87 5.76
C ILE A 445 -4.01 9.55 5.04
N VAL A 446 -4.78 9.71 3.94
CA VAL A 446 -5.65 8.88 3.02
C VAL A 446 -5.26 8.48 1.52
N VAL A 447 -4.05 8.74 0.96
CA VAL A 447 -3.49 8.45 -0.43
C VAL A 447 -3.99 7.27 -1.30
N THR A 448 -4.34 7.55 -2.54
CA THR A 448 -5.06 6.64 -3.42
C THR A 448 -5.26 7.34 -4.78
N ASP A 449 -5.95 6.77 -5.76
CA ASP A 449 -6.46 7.53 -6.91
C ASP A 449 -7.84 8.15 -6.71
N LEU A 450 -7.98 9.41 -7.09
CA LEU A 450 -8.89 10.36 -6.45
C LEU A 450 -9.43 11.39 -7.44
N ASN A 451 -9.41 11.06 -8.73
CA ASN A 451 -10.10 11.84 -9.77
C ASN A 451 -10.35 11.08 -11.09
N ASP A 452 -10.04 9.77 -11.21
CA ASP A 452 -9.95 8.98 -12.47
C ASP A 452 -9.05 9.60 -13.56
N ASP A 453 -8.09 10.44 -13.18
CA ASP A 453 -7.10 11.02 -14.09
C ASP A 453 -5.78 10.23 -14.13
N GLY A 454 -5.59 9.28 -13.21
CA GLY A 454 -4.39 8.45 -13.14
C GLY A 454 -3.17 9.26 -12.73
N ASN A 455 -3.33 10.25 -11.82
CA ASN A 455 -2.25 11.13 -11.39
C ASN A 455 -1.93 11.32 -9.91
N SER A 456 -2.16 12.47 -9.22
CA SER A 456 -1.65 12.59 -7.82
C SER A 456 -2.19 13.61 -6.80
N ASP A 457 -3.49 13.65 -6.54
CA ASP A 457 -4.14 14.47 -5.51
C ASP A 457 -3.62 14.23 -4.08
N LEU A 458 -3.72 15.16 -3.11
CA LEU A 458 -3.69 14.89 -1.64
C LEU A 458 -5.13 14.95 -1.07
N ILE A 459 -5.39 15.50 0.13
CA ILE A 459 -6.66 15.80 0.88
C ILE A 459 -6.30 16.50 2.29
N ILE A 460 -5.03 16.65 2.78
CA ILE A 460 -4.48 17.44 3.96
C ILE A 460 -3.70 16.89 5.30
N THR A 461 -3.90 16.91 6.67
CA THR A 461 -4.74 17.44 7.85
C THR A 461 -3.97 17.63 9.06
N ILE A 462 -4.46 18.56 9.85
CA ILE A 462 -3.82 19.06 11.00
C ILE A 462 -4.76 19.02 12.28
N SER A 463 -4.54 19.54 13.53
CA SER A 463 -5.36 19.44 14.79
C SER A 463 -5.75 20.73 15.55
N TYR A 464 -5.57 21.91 14.92
CA TYR A 464 -5.84 23.21 15.56
C TYR A 464 -6.70 24.23 14.75
N GLN A 465 -6.96 24.03 13.45
CA GLN A 465 -7.79 24.94 12.64
C GLN A 465 -9.30 24.62 12.64
N ASN A 466 -9.65 23.49 13.23
CA ASN A 466 -10.87 22.75 13.01
C ASN A 466 -11.36 22.74 11.52
N THR A 467 -10.56 22.27 10.53
CA THR A 467 -10.86 22.12 9.08
C THR A 467 -10.25 20.93 8.31
N ILE A 468 -10.47 20.92 6.97
CA ILE A 468 -9.95 20.31 5.68
C ILE A 468 -10.25 21.44 4.52
N ASN A 469 -9.72 21.56 3.26
CA ASN A 469 -9.77 22.68 2.24
C ASN A 469 -9.67 22.45 0.63
N LEU A 470 -9.61 21.23 0.03
CA LEU A 470 -9.10 20.86 -1.36
C LEU A 470 -7.64 21.31 -1.76
N LEU A 471 -6.96 20.57 -2.67
CA LEU A 471 -5.84 20.74 -3.69
C LEU A 471 -5.51 19.50 -4.66
N LEU A 472 -5.84 19.48 -5.94
CA LEU A 472 -5.50 18.35 -6.85
C LEU A 472 -4.01 18.27 -7.25
N GLY A 473 -3.50 17.09 -7.64
CA GLY A 473 -2.14 16.82 -8.13
C GLY A 473 -2.15 15.81 -9.29
N ASN A 474 -1.13 15.89 -10.15
CA ASN A 474 -1.31 15.65 -11.60
C ASN A 474 -0.11 15.08 -12.48
N GLY A 475 0.89 14.36 -11.93
CA GLY A 475 2.08 13.71 -12.60
C GLY A 475 3.54 14.33 -12.68
N THR A 476 4.25 14.89 -11.64
CA THR A 476 5.63 15.58 -11.62
C THR A 476 6.06 16.26 -10.27
N GLY A 477 5.43 15.95 -9.15
CA GLY A 477 5.46 16.75 -7.90
C GLY A 477 4.98 18.23 -7.81
N ASP A 478 3.76 18.68 -8.19
CA ASP A 478 3.18 20.05 -8.02
C ASP A 478 1.63 20.10 -7.70
N PHE A 479 1.15 21.10 -6.90
CA PHE A 479 -0.10 21.05 -6.08
C PHE A 479 -1.18 22.19 -6.23
N THR A 480 -2.52 21.94 -6.15
CA THR A 480 -3.61 22.94 -6.51
C THR A 480 -5.02 23.02 -5.79
N VAL A 481 -5.26 23.91 -4.77
CA VAL A 481 -6.38 24.05 -3.71
C VAL A 481 -7.88 24.18 -4.16
N GLN A 482 -8.93 24.05 -3.28
CA GLN A 482 -10.35 24.57 -3.46
C GLN A 482 -11.29 24.79 -2.19
N ASP A 483 -12.17 23.85 -1.71
CA ASP A 483 -13.28 24.01 -0.69
C ASP A 483 -13.46 22.79 0.30
N TRP A 484 -14.46 22.66 1.21
CA TRP A 484 -14.43 21.67 2.36
C TRP A 484 -15.63 21.40 3.40
N TYR A 485 -15.61 20.35 4.29
CA TYR A 485 -16.68 19.83 5.27
C TYR A 485 -16.49 19.78 6.87
N ALA A 486 -16.86 18.73 7.69
CA ALA A 486 -16.89 18.75 9.22
C ALA A 486 -16.96 17.40 10.05
N THR A 487 -16.64 17.45 11.39
CA THR A 487 -16.87 16.45 12.51
C THR A 487 -16.91 17.14 13.91
N GLY A 488 -15.95 16.84 14.82
CA GLY A 488 -15.38 17.73 15.87
C GLY A 488 -14.03 18.69 15.70
N THR A 489 -13.50 18.34 17.01
CA THR A 489 -12.36 18.76 17.97
C THR A 489 -11.65 17.63 18.72
N LEU A 490 -10.36 17.81 19.14
CA LEU A 490 -9.11 17.40 18.45
C LEU A 490 -8.88 15.93 18.01
N PRO A 491 -9.44 15.46 16.90
CA PRO A 491 -8.96 14.33 16.13
C PRO A 491 -7.50 13.91 15.84
N THR A 492 -7.33 12.65 15.40
CA THR A 492 -6.14 11.72 15.51
C THR A 492 -6.36 10.13 15.14
N PHE A 493 -6.45 9.49 13.91
CA PHE A 493 -6.08 8.12 13.31
C PHE A 493 -6.36 7.95 11.70
N LEU A 494 -7.28 7.16 10.96
CA LEU A 494 -7.64 6.96 9.44
C LEU A 494 -7.90 5.50 8.77
N VAL A 495 -8.42 5.16 7.53
CA VAL A 495 -8.68 3.74 6.90
C VAL A 495 -9.46 3.67 5.54
N TYR A 496 -9.02 3.25 4.34
CA TYR A 496 -10.09 2.90 3.36
C TYR A 496 -10.94 1.77 3.95
N THR A 497 -12.29 1.90 4.06
CA THR A 497 -13.31 0.84 3.88
C THR A 497 -14.72 1.41 3.98
N ASP A 498 -15.70 0.57 3.68
CA ASP A 498 -16.52 0.76 2.48
C ASP A 498 -18.00 0.52 2.81
N ILE A 499 -18.42 1.27 3.80
CA ILE A 499 -19.42 0.97 4.80
C ILE A 499 -20.80 0.51 4.26
N ASN A 500 -21.16 0.97 3.07
CA ASN A 500 -22.56 1.24 2.70
C ASN A 500 -23.19 0.34 1.63
N ASN A 501 -22.39 -0.48 0.95
CA ASN A 501 -22.78 -1.37 -0.15
C ASN A 501 -23.60 -0.74 -1.33
N ASP A 502 -23.69 0.58 -1.45
CA ASP A 502 -23.67 1.32 -2.73
C ASP A 502 -22.22 1.68 -3.14
N GLU A 503 -21.93 2.69 -3.95
CA GLU A 503 -21.00 2.52 -5.08
C GLU A 503 -19.73 3.42 -5.05
N ILE A 504 -19.11 3.72 -3.88
CA ILE A 504 -18.35 4.99 -3.53
C ILE A 504 -17.17 4.75 -2.47
N GLN A 505 -16.37 5.73 -1.91
CA GLN A 505 -15.04 5.64 -1.13
C GLN A 505 -14.77 6.50 0.25
N ASP A 506 -14.96 6.06 1.54
CA ASP A 506 -15.34 6.65 2.88
C ASP A 506 -14.38 6.94 4.13
N LEU A 507 -14.12 8.22 4.55
CA LEU A 507 -13.24 8.89 5.61
C LEU A 507 -13.47 8.90 7.21
N VAL A 508 -13.79 7.82 7.97
CA VAL A 508 -14.13 7.63 9.43
C VAL A 508 -13.29 8.26 10.63
N VAL A 509 -13.18 9.61 10.73
CA VAL A 509 -12.66 10.51 11.84
C VAL A 509 -13.14 10.21 13.29
N THR A 510 -12.34 9.95 14.33
CA THR A 510 -12.79 9.86 15.75
C THR A 510 -13.09 11.20 16.48
N ASN A 511 -12.95 11.38 17.82
CA ASN A 511 -12.83 12.70 18.50
C ASN A 511 -11.93 12.99 19.85
N GLN A 512 -11.99 12.53 21.22
CA GLN A 512 -11.61 12.88 22.79
C GLN A 512 -12.60 13.37 23.92
N ASN A 513 -13.07 14.62 23.96
CA ASN A 513 -13.69 15.27 25.13
C ASN A 513 -15.24 15.52 25.10
N ASP A 514 -15.91 15.53 23.93
CA ASP A 514 -17.33 15.90 23.72
C ASP A 514 -18.23 14.66 23.44
N ASN A 515 -17.66 13.47 23.40
CA ASN A 515 -18.34 12.19 23.32
C ASN A 515 -19.31 12.05 22.11
N THR A 516 -18.83 12.29 20.86
CA THR A 516 -19.47 12.22 19.48
C THR A 516 -19.05 11.03 18.57
N VAL A 517 -19.49 10.81 17.30
CA VAL A 517 -18.98 10.00 16.10
C VAL A 517 -19.59 10.68 14.83
N THR A 518 -19.37 10.31 13.55
CA THR A 518 -20.09 10.83 12.33
C THR A 518 -20.19 9.71 11.21
N LEU A 519 -20.80 9.84 10.02
CA LEU A 519 -20.81 8.78 8.93
C LEU A 519 -21.06 9.37 7.54
N LEU A 520 -20.06 9.53 6.70
CA LEU A 520 -19.95 10.74 5.93
C LEU A 520 -20.31 10.65 4.39
N PHE A 521 -21.60 10.49 4.01
CA PHE A 521 -22.11 10.29 2.61
C PHE A 521 -21.81 11.33 1.48
N GLY A 522 -20.85 11.04 0.58
CA GLY A 522 -20.49 11.77 -0.65
C GLY A 522 -21.14 11.30 -1.96
N SER A 523 -20.43 11.24 -3.11
CA SER A 523 -21.12 11.22 -4.45
C SER A 523 -20.35 10.89 -5.77
N ASP A 524 -20.01 11.89 -6.63
CA ASP A 524 -19.41 11.77 -8.00
C ASP A 524 -18.48 12.98 -8.44
N ALA A 525 -17.48 12.71 -9.28
CA ALA A 525 -16.45 13.65 -9.82
C ALA A 525 -15.58 14.37 -8.75
N GLY A 526 -15.55 13.75 -7.58
CA GLY A 526 -15.14 14.07 -6.24
C GLY A 526 -16.10 14.98 -5.43
N LYS A 527 -17.09 14.54 -4.60
CA LYS A 527 -18.08 15.46 -3.91
C LYS A 527 -19.18 14.99 -2.88
N PHE A 528 -20.23 15.85 -2.69
CA PHE A 528 -20.99 16.39 -1.52
C PHE A 528 -22.45 15.90 -1.10
N HIS A 529 -22.70 15.64 0.21
CA HIS A 529 -23.92 15.88 1.07
C HIS A 529 -23.65 16.64 2.44
N LEU A 530 -23.77 16.08 3.69
CA LEU A 530 -23.55 16.77 5.04
C LEU A 530 -23.49 15.96 6.41
N PRO A 531 -22.78 16.41 7.51
CA PRO A 531 -22.45 15.62 8.73
C PRO A 531 -23.51 15.52 9.84
N LEU A 532 -23.44 14.47 10.67
CA LEU A 532 -24.36 14.05 11.73
C LEU A 532 -23.69 13.05 12.74
N THR A 533 -24.16 12.84 13.98
CA THR A 533 -23.35 12.24 15.08
C THR A 533 -24.11 11.29 16.05
N TYR A 534 -23.40 10.45 16.84
CA TYR A 534 -23.89 9.55 17.93
C TYR A 534 -23.10 9.79 19.24
N SER A 535 -23.31 8.98 20.31
CA SER A 535 -22.94 9.27 21.72
C SER A 535 -22.83 8.03 22.64
N VAL A 536 -21.67 7.83 23.31
CA VAL A 536 -21.24 6.62 24.06
C VAL A 536 -19.89 6.75 24.84
N GLY A 537 -18.73 6.39 24.28
CA GLY A 537 -17.51 6.00 25.03
C GLY A 537 -16.70 7.07 25.77
N LYS A 538 -15.37 6.87 25.92
CA LYS A 538 -14.46 7.81 26.61
C LYS A 538 -13.18 8.19 25.88
N GLY A 539 -13.40 8.87 24.75
CA GLY A 539 -12.55 9.87 24.12
C GLY A 539 -11.55 9.48 23.05
N PRO A 540 -11.86 9.20 21.76
CA PRO A 540 -11.23 8.19 20.93
C PRO A 540 -9.93 8.69 20.32
N VAL A 541 -9.20 7.91 19.51
CA VAL A 541 -8.05 8.12 18.60
C VAL A 541 -7.81 6.98 17.48
N PHE A 542 -8.68 6.38 16.59
CA PHE A 542 -8.42 5.29 15.47
C PHE A 542 -9.69 4.62 14.93
N VAL A 543 -9.66 3.88 13.79
CA VAL A 543 -10.69 2.88 13.31
C VAL A 543 -10.52 2.20 11.91
N ILE A 544 -10.82 0.89 11.83
CA ILE A 544 -10.67 -0.21 10.79
C ILE A 544 -12.08 -0.52 10.22
N SER A 545 -12.47 -1.75 9.78
CA SER A 545 -13.88 -2.30 9.64
C SER A 545 -13.88 -3.77 9.11
N ALA A 546 -14.76 -4.78 9.49
CA ALA A 546 -14.84 -6.34 9.44
C ALA A 546 -16.19 -6.99 9.58
N ASP A 547 -16.44 -8.20 8.94
CA ASP A 547 -17.62 -9.15 8.68
C ASP A 547 -17.96 -10.24 9.71
N PHE A 548 -19.12 -10.95 9.61
CA PHE A 548 -19.83 -11.58 10.73
C PHE A 548 -20.59 -12.91 10.61
N ASN A 549 -21.84 -12.88 10.12
CA ASN A 549 -22.75 -14.03 10.20
C ASN A 549 -22.28 -15.16 9.25
N ALA A 550 -21.09 -15.00 8.68
CA ALA A 550 -20.98 -14.39 7.35
C ALA A 550 -22.22 -13.52 6.97
N ASP A 551 -22.15 -12.18 7.13
CA ASP A 551 -23.26 -11.26 6.83
C ASP A 551 -23.14 -10.56 5.46
N THR A 552 -21.91 -10.40 4.96
CA THR A 552 -21.43 -10.11 3.60
C THR A 552 -21.47 -8.64 3.17
N ARG A 553 -21.16 -7.75 4.11
CA ARG A 553 -21.39 -6.31 4.12
C ARG A 553 -20.69 -5.68 5.41
N PRO A 554 -19.88 -4.52 5.54
CA PRO A 554 -19.25 -3.53 6.59
C PRO A 554 -19.65 -3.26 8.15
N ASP A 555 -18.72 -2.93 9.14
CA ASP A 555 -18.46 -3.09 10.69
C ASP A 555 -17.65 -2.05 11.63
N LEU A 556 -17.97 -1.70 12.93
CA LEU A 556 -17.18 -0.89 13.96
C LEU A 556 -17.36 -1.21 15.47
N ALA A 557 -16.24 -1.12 16.18
CA ALA A 557 -16.04 -0.79 17.57
C ALA A 557 -15.12 0.35 17.52
N VAL A 558 -15.02 0.87 18.71
CA VAL A 558 -13.81 1.33 19.24
C VAL A 558 -13.91 1.25 20.74
N ALA A 559 -12.88 0.80 21.43
CA ALA A 559 -12.23 1.45 22.56
C ALA A 559 -12.92 2.50 23.44
N ASP A 560 -12.70 2.58 24.76
CA ASP A 560 -13.22 3.66 25.64
C ASP A 560 -12.23 4.20 26.68
N ALA A 561 -11.08 4.74 26.28
CA ALA A 561 -9.96 5.09 27.15
C ALA A 561 -10.32 5.54 28.54
N ASN A 562 -11.05 6.62 28.72
CA ASN A 562 -11.26 7.08 30.08
C ASN A 562 -12.33 6.27 30.89
N ASP A 563 -12.56 4.98 30.55
CA ASP A 563 -13.45 3.91 31.10
C ASP A 563 -12.68 2.65 31.69
N THR A 564 -13.20 1.41 31.64
CA THR A 564 -12.46 0.12 31.83
C THR A 564 -13.01 -0.98 30.90
N ARG A 565 -13.38 -0.52 29.71
CA ARG A 565 -14.19 -1.13 28.67
C ARG A 565 -13.84 -0.38 27.38
N ILE A 566 -14.56 -0.75 26.34
CA ILE A 566 -14.43 -0.31 24.97
C ILE A 566 -15.87 -0.12 24.39
N SER A 567 -16.14 0.30 23.14
CA SER A 567 -17.47 0.69 22.55
C SER A 567 -17.77 0.17 21.13
N VAL A 568 -19.03 0.20 20.62
CA VAL A 568 -19.55 -0.71 19.55
C VAL A 568 -21.06 -0.51 19.12
N LEU A 569 -21.55 -0.18 17.89
CA LEU A 569 -23.03 -0.25 17.58
C LEU A 569 -23.61 -1.57 16.96
N ILE A 570 -24.29 -1.60 15.79
CA ILE A 570 -24.83 -2.79 15.05
C ILE A 570 -25.22 -2.32 13.59
N ASN A 571 -24.67 -2.88 12.50
CA ASN A 571 -25.24 -2.82 11.13
C ASN A 571 -26.48 -3.65 10.96
N ASN A 572 -27.30 -3.16 10.04
CA ASN A 572 -28.68 -3.58 9.88
C ASN A 572 -29.24 -3.25 8.48
N GLY A 573 -28.43 -3.13 7.44
CA GLY A 573 -28.96 -3.02 6.09
C GLY A 573 -29.43 -1.62 5.64
N SER A 574 -29.07 -0.53 6.36
CA SER A 574 -29.85 0.73 6.33
C SER A 574 -29.12 2.10 6.45
N ALA A 575 -27.80 2.21 6.32
CA ALA A 575 -27.01 3.47 6.45
C ALA A 575 -27.17 4.24 7.78
N ILE A 576 -27.71 3.56 8.81
CA ILE A 576 -27.90 4.05 10.17
C ILE A 576 -27.50 2.99 11.21
N LEU A 577 -26.54 3.35 12.04
CA LEU A 577 -26.05 2.63 13.21
C LEU A 577 -27.08 2.44 14.32
N LEU A 578 -27.10 1.23 14.88
CA LEU A 578 -27.95 0.78 15.97
C LEU A 578 -27.45 1.33 17.32
N PRO A 579 -27.90 0.84 18.48
CA PRO A 579 -27.36 1.24 19.77
C PRO A 579 -26.05 0.54 20.12
N VAL A 580 -25.31 1.15 21.05
CA VAL A 580 -24.03 0.63 21.48
C VAL A 580 -24.18 -0.59 22.38
N GLN A 581 -23.38 -1.63 22.18
CA GLN A 581 -23.11 -2.67 23.19
C GLN A 581 -21.94 -2.22 24.10
N TYR A 582 -21.64 -2.95 25.18
CA TYR A 582 -20.36 -2.79 25.88
C TYR A 582 -20.12 -4.02 26.77
N TYR A 583 -18.86 -4.37 26.94
CA TYR A 583 -18.40 -5.54 27.68
C TYR A 583 -17.20 -5.12 28.57
N SER A 584 -16.27 -5.98 29.03
CA SER A 584 -15.19 -5.49 29.94
C SER A 584 -13.84 -6.22 29.97
N VAL A 585 -12.80 -5.38 30.09
CA VAL A 585 -11.35 -5.69 30.05
C VAL A 585 -10.60 -5.45 31.35
N GLY A 586 -11.30 -4.98 32.38
CA GLY A 586 -10.84 -5.12 33.76
C GLY A 586 -9.73 -4.20 34.26
N THR A 587 -9.13 -3.28 33.48
CA THR A 587 -8.11 -2.34 34.01
C THR A 587 -8.08 -1.00 33.23
N ARG A 588 -6.96 -0.24 33.11
CA ARG A 588 -6.90 1.10 32.46
C ARG A 588 -5.74 1.43 31.49
N GLY A 589 -6.00 1.51 30.18
CA GLY A 589 -4.96 1.90 29.23
C GLY A 589 -4.89 1.80 27.69
N SER A 590 -5.07 0.71 26.87
CA SER A 590 -5.00 0.51 25.36
C SER A 590 -4.57 1.61 24.40
N ILE A 591 -4.53 1.32 23.09
CA ILE A 591 -4.07 2.14 21.93
C ILE A 591 -3.32 1.42 20.77
N ALA A 592 -3.47 0.11 20.45
CA ALA A 592 -3.60 -0.36 19.03
C ALA A 592 -4.49 -1.64 18.94
N MET A 593 -5.42 -1.87 17.97
CA MET A 593 -6.54 -2.89 17.93
C MET A 593 -6.61 -3.76 16.61
N ALA A 594 -6.85 -5.10 16.59
CA ALA A 594 -6.97 -5.85 15.30
C ALA A 594 -7.73 -7.21 15.34
N VAL A 595 -8.32 -7.67 14.23
CA VAL A 595 -9.14 -8.92 14.09
C VAL A 595 -8.43 -10.08 13.42
N ALA A 596 -8.74 -11.31 13.80
CA ALA A 596 -8.20 -12.47 13.11
C ALA A 596 -9.23 -13.59 13.04
N ASP A 597 -8.77 -14.75 12.59
CA ASP A 597 -9.39 -16.06 12.49
C ASP A 597 -9.54 -16.72 13.93
N PHE A 598 -9.62 -18.05 14.31
CA PHE A 598 -8.90 -18.68 15.51
C PHE A 598 -8.41 -20.14 15.86
N ASN A 599 -9.17 -21.10 16.43
CA ASN A 599 -8.63 -22.44 16.79
C ASN A 599 -8.65 -23.52 15.67
N THR A 600 -8.62 -23.10 14.41
CA THR A 600 -8.75 -23.73 13.06
C THR A 600 -10.12 -24.40 12.74
N ASP A 601 -11.17 -23.68 12.25
CA ASP A 601 -12.65 -23.75 12.76
C ASP A 601 -13.65 -23.35 11.57
N THR A 602 -13.52 -22.11 11.03
CA THR A 602 -14.50 -21.02 10.70
C THR A 602 -15.24 -20.32 11.89
N LYS A 603 -14.50 -19.53 12.70
CA LYS A 603 -14.83 -18.63 13.84
C LYS A 603 -13.62 -17.65 14.17
N LEU A 604 -13.73 -16.31 14.09
CA LEU A 604 -12.76 -15.18 14.36
C LEU A 604 -12.30 -15.07 15.82
N ASP A 605 -12.12 -14.01 16.64
CA ASP A 605 -12.40 -12.56 16.74
C ASP A 605 -11.16 -11.62 17.00
N LEU A 606 -10.69 -11.42 18.25
CA LEU A 606 -10.60 -10.10 18.90
C LEU A 606 -9.28 -9.66 19.57
N ALA A 607 -8.10 -9.80 19.00
CA ALA A 607 -6.76 -9.64 19.65
C ALA A 607 -6.55 -8.41 20.60
N ILE A 608 -5.80 -8.36 21.75
CA ILE A 608 -5.65 -7.19 22.73
C ILE A 608 -4.26 -6.46 22.92
N ILE A 609 -4.16 -5.12 23.23
CA ILE A 609 -3.04 -4.38 23.93
C ILE A 609 -3.26 -3.01 24.59
N TYR A 610 -2.33 -2.71 25.53
CA TYR A 610 -2.26 -1.70 26.61
C TYR A 610 -0.85 -0.93 26.85
N LYS A 611 -0.25 -0.51 28.01
CA LYS A 611 0.97 0.44 28.24
C LYS A 611 1.98 0.03 29.31
N SER A 612 1.51 -0.03 30.55
CA SER A 612 2.27 0.11 31.78
C SER A 612 2.05 -1.05 32.79
N VAL A 613 1.49 -2.18 32.34
CA VAL A 613 1.39 -3.50 33.03
C VAL A 613 1.64 -4.62 31.98
N PRO A 614 1.76 -5.91 32.36
CA PRO A 614 2.19 -6.97 31.46
C PRO A 614 1.15 -8.00 30.92
N ILE A 615 -0.17 -7.83 30.85
CA ILE A 615 -1.07 -9.03 30.65
C ILE A 615 -1.23 -9.47 29.16
N LEU A 616 -2.18 -10.38 28.86
CA LEU A 616 -3.10 -10.31 27.70
C LEU A 616 -4.38 -11.19 27.80
N SER A 617 -5.65 -10.74 27.85
CA SER A 617 -6.82 -11.70 27.83
C SER A 617 -7.11 -12.19 26.43
N LEU A 618 -8.09 -13.10 26.32
CA LEU A 618 -8.92 -13.25 25.14
C LEU A 618 -10.37 -12.88 25.38
N LEU A 619 -11.14 -13.04 24.31
CA LEU A 619 -12.54 -13.36 24.17
C LEU A 619 -12.97 -13.64 22.74
N MET A 620 -12.72 -14.89 22.38
CA MET A 620 -13.78 -15.89 22.44
C MET A 620 -15.17 -15.28 22.33
N GLY A 621 -15.49 -14.79 21.18
CA GLY A 621 -16.85 -14.75 20.69
C GLY A 621 -18.48 -17.38 19.26
N ASN A 622 -19.27 -17.25 18.16
CA ASN A 622 -20.70 -17.48 18.07
C ASN A 622 -21.05 -17.05 16.62
N GLY A 623 -20.53 -15.88 16.18
CA GLY A 623 -20.62 -15.34 14.81
C GLY A 623 -21.96 -14.64 14.58
N ASP A 624 -22.29 -13.66 15.44
CA ASP A 624 -23.66 -13.18 15.63
C ASP A 624 -23.85 -11.77 16.26
N GLY A 625 -22.78 -11.01 16.50
CA GLY A 625 -22.83 -9.74 17.24
C GLY A 625 -22.60 -9.83 18.74
N THR A 626 -22.34 -10.99 19.36
CA THR A 626 -22.25 -11.12 20.83
C THR A 626 -21.15 -12.10 21.33
N PHE A 627 -20.25 -11.74 22.27
CA PHE A 627 -18.99 -12.49 22.51
C PHE A 627 -18.79 -12.93 24.01
N ARG A 628 -17.58 -13.41 24.45
CA ARG A 628 -17.32 -13.87 25.85
C ARG A 628 -15.84 -13.92 26.34
N ASN A 629 -15.48 -13.40 27.54
CA ASN A 629 -14.11 -13.49 28.15
C ASN A 629 -13.33 -14.82 27.99
N GLY A 630 -12.07 -14.71 27.56
CA GLY A 630 -11.04 -15.75 27.41
C GLY A 630 -9.69 -15.42 28.10
N THR A 631 -8.58 -16.07 27.72
CA THR A 631 -7.37 -16.28 28.57
C THR A 631 -6.41 -15.09 28.75
N ASN A 632 -6.20 -14.62 30.00
CA ASN A 632 -5.13 -13.69 30.40
C ASN A 632 -3.71 -14.31 30.37
N ILE A 633 -2.77 -13.75 29.61
CA ILE A 633 -1.48 -14.34 29.30
C ILE A 633 -0.36 -13.29 29.37
N MET A 634 0.45 -13.40 30.42
CA MET A 634 1.36 -12.35 30.90
C MET A 634 2.70 -12.26 30.17
N PHE A 635 3.13 -11.05 29.86
CA PHE A 635 4.49 -10.55 29.60
C PHE A 635 5.44 -10.69 30.80
N ASP A 636 6.56 -9.97 30.79
CA ASP A 636 7.47 -9.85 31.93
C ASP A 636 7.44 -8.44 32.60
N THR A 637 6.87 -7.37 32.01
CA THR A 637 6.60 -6.01 32.59
C THR A 637 5.58 -5.04 31.85
N GLN A 638 5.75 -4.42 30.63
CA GLN A 638 4.73 -3.60 29.81
C GLN A 638 4.18 -3.71 28.21
N PRO A 639 4.70 -3.67 26.85
CA PRO A 639 4.91 -2.75 25.57
C PRO A 639 4.26 -2.71 24.05
N ILE A 640 3.86 -1.58 23.37
CA ILE A 640 3.15 -1.12 22.06
C ILE A 640 3.07 -1.79 20.65
N PHE A 641 1.86 -1.91 19.96
CA PHE A 641 1.48 -2.15 18.50
C PHE A 641 0.73 -3.46 17.99
N PHE A 642 0.39 -3.69 16.68
CA PHE A 642 -0.29 -4.86 16.01
C PHE A 642 0.15 -5.46 14.64
N ILE A 643 -0.03 -6.73 14.18
CA ILE A 643 0.19 -7.14 12.71
C ILE A 643 -0.12 -8.61 12.29
N ALA A 644 -0.27 -9.06 10.99
CA ALA A 644 -0.74 -10.38 10.38
C ALA A 644 -0.33 -10.76 8.86
N VAL A 645 -0.12 -12.00 8.32
CA VAL A 645 0.26 -12.46 6.88
C VAL A 645 0.93 -13.87 6.73
N ASP A 646 0.64 -14.76 5.76
CA ASP A 646 1.20 -16.15 5.54
C ASP A 646 2.55 -16.46 6.27
N LEU A 647 2.58 -16.65 7.60
CA LEU A 647 3.75 -16.48 8.51
C LEU A 647 4.54 -17.74 8.58
N ASN A 648 3.83 -18.77 8.93
CA ASN A 648 4.48 -19.90 9.57
C ASN A 648 4.28 -21.11 8.69
N LYS A 649 3.23 -21.13 7.85
CA LYS A 649 2.95 -22.14 6.84
C LYS A 649 2.84 -23.54 7.45
N ASP A 650 1.97 -23.66 8.44
CA ASP A 650 1.39 -24.90 8.96
C ASP A 650 -0.07 -24.73 9.43
N SER A 651 -0.65 -23.54 9.24
CA SER A 651 -1.97 -23.16 9.72
C SER A 651 -2.01 -22.85 11.23
N LYS A 652 -1.08 -22.01 11.74
CA LYS A 652 -1.09 -21.38 13.09
C LYS A 652 -0.24 -20.09 13.18
N VAL A 653 -0.80 -19.02 13.77
CA VAL A 653 -0.25 -17.64 13.91
C VAL A 653 0.71 -17.45 15.09
N ASP A 654 1.30 -16.28 15.14
CA ASP A 654 2.58 -15.94 15.68
C ASP A 654 2.65 -14.47 16.04
N LEU A 655 3.67 -14.02 16.75
CA LEU A 655 3.65 -12.72 17.41
C LEU A 655 4.94 -11.99 17.46
N VAL A 656 4.90 -10.68 17.20
CA VAL A 656 6.16 -10.00 17.10
C VAL A 656 6.20 -8.50 17.40
N LEU A 657 7.26 -8.16 18.12
CA LEU A 657 7.16 -7.34 19.31
C LEU A 657 8.31 -6.39 19.56
N VAL A 658 8.05 -5.37 20.36
CA VAL A 658 8.51 -4.03 20.08
C VAL A 658 8.79 -3.35 21.42
N ASN A 659 10.04 -2.97 21.80
CA ASN A 659 10.46 -2.74 23.22
C ASN A 659 11.20 -1.36 23.80
N GLN A 660 10.84 -0.08 23.52
CA GLN A 660 10.92 1.25 24.31
C GLN A 660 12.07 1.39 25.31
N ASN A 661 11.73 1.62 26.56
CA ASN A 661 12.58 2.38 27.46
C ASN A 661 13.76 1.54 27.98
N ASN A 662 13.96 0.31 27.51
CA ASN A 662 15.24 -0.38 27.66
C ASN A 662 15.64 -1.35 26.55
N ASN A 663 14.93 -1.50 25.43
CA ASN A 663 15.56 -1.80 24.13
C ASN A 663 15.53 -3.16 23.42
N THR A 664 14.38 -3.81 23.25
CA THR A 664 14.35 -5.04 22.43
C THR A 664 13.17 -5.31 21.50
N ILE A 665 13.16 -6.51 20.93
CA ILE A 665 12.06 -7.08 20.16
C ILE A 665 11.81 -8.51 20.64
N SER A 666 10.65 -9.14 20.39
CA SER A 666 10.45 -10.59 20.71
C SER A 666 9.38 -11.30 19.92
N ILE A 667 9.35 -12.63 20.12
CA ILE A 667 8.75 -13.68 19.32
C ILE A 667 8.70 -15.03 20.15
N TYR A 668 7.58 -15.76 20.33
CA TYR A 668 7.49 -16.99 21.20
C TYR A 668 7.02 -18.23 20.30
N LEU A 669 5.89 -18.97 20.38
CA LEU A 669 5.58 -20.24 19.62
C LEU A 669 4.06 -20.53 19.68
N GLY A 670 3.31 -21.04 18.67
CA GLY A 670 1.83 -20.95 18.69
C GLY A 670 0.83 -21.95 18.10
N HIS A 671 -0.20 -22.25 18.90
CA HIS A 671 -0.66 -23.64 18.94
C HIS A 671 -2.12 -23.91 18.54
N GLY A 672 -2.84 -22.94 17.96
CA GLY A 672 -4.15 -23.17 17.34
C GLY A 672 -5.22 -23.68 18.31
N ASN A 673 -5.08 -23.38 19.61
CA ASN A 673 -5.88 -24.01 20.66
C ASN A 673 -6.41 -23.06 21.74
N ALA A 674 -5.54 -22.56 22.62
CA ALA A 674 -5.71 -21.51 23.61
C ALA A 674 -4.36 -20.92 24.13
N SER A 675 -3.22 -21.39 23.61
CA SER A 675 -1.90 -21.31 24.25
C SER A 675 -0.71 -21.47 23.29
N PHE A 676 0.51 -21.37 23.81
CA PHE A 676 1.72 -20.98 23.07
C PHE A 676 3.03 -21.09 23.95
N SER A 677 4.27 -20.80 23.47
CA SER A 677 5.60 -21.05 24.19
C SER A 677 6.85 -20.22 23.71
N LYS A 678 8.08 -20.17 24.28
CA LYS A 678 9.21 -19.29 23.77
C LYS A 678 9.97 -19.81 22.57
N PHE A 679 10.31 -18.89 21.68
CA PHE A 679 11.39 -19.06 20.71
C PHE A 679 12.46 -17.93 20.89
N ILE A 680 12.22 -16.60 20.80
CA ILE A 680 13.32 -15.63 21.05
C ILE A 680 13.01 -14.13 21.35
N THR A 681 13.98 -13.46 21.96
CA THR A 681 14.27 -12.00 22.01
C THR A 681 15.27 -11.65 20.94
N ILE A 682 15.30 -10.43 20.38
CA ILE A 682 16.51 -9.97 19.66
C ILE A 682 16.86 -8.57 20.12
N PRO A 683 18.17 -8.33 20.40
CA PRO A 683 18.98 -7.11 20.50
C PRO A 683 18.98 -6.01 19.46
N VAL A 684 18.98 -4.85 20.06
CA VAL A 684 18.32 -3.65 19.64
C VAL A 684 18.70 -2.58 20.68
N SER A 685 18.32 -1.30 20.59
CA SER A 685 18.26 -0.27 19.53
C SER A 685 17.55 0.97 20.06
N ARG A 686 17.28 2.09 19.33
CA ARG A 686 16.78 3.35 19.97
C ARG A 686 15.35 3.79 19.73
N SER A 687 14.51 3.60 18.71
CA SER A 687 13.04 3.41 18.95
C SER A 687 12.23 3.09 17.71
N PRO A 688 11.36 2.09 17.84
CA PRO A 688 10.86 0.42 16.48
C PRO A 688 9.59 0.91 15.82
N THR A 689 9.23 2.19 15.88
CA THR A 689 7.85 2.59 15.85
C THR A 689 7.04 2.38 14.53
N ALA A 690 7.01 1.19 13.86
CA ALA A 690 5.86 0.45 13.22
C ALA A 690 6.10 -0.53 12.06
N VAL A 691 5.10 -1.26 11.48
CA VAL A 691 5.08 -1.85 10.08
C VAL A 691 3.80 -2.54 9.35
N VAL A 692 3.89 -3.35 8.22
CA VAL A 692 2.90 -4.15 7.32
C VAL A 692 3.53 -5.09 6.19
N ALA A 693 2.84 -5.60 5.10
CA ALA A 693 3.13 -6.64 4.01
C ALA A 693 2.98 -6.37 2.50
N ALA A 694 3.85 -7.02 1.69
CA ALA A 694 3.58 -7.76 0.42
C ALA A 694 4.81 -8.67 0.10
N ASP A 695 5.08 -9.22 -1.10
CA ASP A 695 6.22 -10.15 -1.36
C ASP A 695 7.59 -9.51 -1.70
N PHE A 696 8.50 -9.43 -0.73
CA PHE A 696 9.83 -8.78 -0.65
C PHE A 696 11.09 -9.66 -0.53
N ASP A 697 11.12 -10.90 -0.98
CA ASP A 697 11.98 -11.08 -2.15
C ASP A 697 11.47 -11.84 -3.39
N ASN A 698 10.27 -12.43 -3.41
CA ASN A 698 9.65 -13.24 -4.49
C ASN A 698 10.35 -14.54 -4.89
N ASP A 699 10.72 -15.39 -3.94
CA ASP A 699 10.67 -16.86 -4.12
C ASP A 699 9.91 -17.58 -2.98
N THR A 700 9.23 -16.82 -2.11
CA THR A 700 8.07 -17.20 -1.28
C THR A 700 8.16 -17.15 0.29
N TYR A 701 9.29 -17.06 1.01
CA TYR A 701 9.38 -17.23 2.48
C TYR A 701 9.29 -15.84 3.08
N LEU A 702 8.17 -15.56 3.74
CA LEU A 702 7.33 -14.38 3.55
C LEU A 702 7.90 -13.21 4.50
N ASP A 703 7.56 -11.89 4.50
CA ASP A 703 8.49 -10.66 4.56
C ASP A 703 8.54 -9.59 5.71
N LEU A 704 10.11 -8.68 7.22
CA LEU A 704 10.30 -7.42 8.11
C LEU A 704 10.81 -6.05 7.66
N ALA A 705 10.22 -5.03 8.36
CA ALA A 705 9.94 -3.60 8.11
C ALA A 705 10.05 -2.49 9.22
N VAL A 706 10.99 -2.38 10.19
CA VAL A 706 10.85 -1.49 11.41
C VAL A 706 11.87 -0.39 11.80
N THR A 707 11.67 0.31 12.93
CA THR A 707 12.25 1.64 13.14
C THR A 707 13.40 1.88 14.13
N GLY A 708 14.49 2.59 13.82
CA GLY A 708 15.60 2.82 14.76
C GLY A 708 15.67 4.16 15.48
N SER A 709 14.56 4.90 15.52
CA SER A 709 14.43 6.26 15.01
C SER A 709 15.03 7.41 15.82
N ALA A 710 16.11 7.14 16.50
CA ALA A 710 16.87 8.18 17.15
C ALA A 710 17.45 9.15 16.20
N ARG A 711 18.28 8.68 15.32
CA ARG A 711 18.66 7.28 15.11
C ARG A 711 18.80 7.28 13.59
N ASN A 712 17.77 7.77 12.92
CA ASN A 712 17.80 8.07 11.50
C ASN A 712 17.55 6.78 10.77
N VAL A 713 18.39 5.82 11.10
CA VAL A 713 18.37 4.53 10.50
C VAL A 713 17.32 3.63 11.10
N VAL A 714 16.52 3.14 10.16
CA VAL A 714 15.68 1.96 9.98
C VAL A 714 16.51 0.73 9.59
N MET A 715 16.08 -0.51 9.85
CA MET A 715 16.81 -1.63 9.31
C MET A 715 16.02 -2.92 9.05
N VAL A 716 16.06 -3.48 7.81
CA VAL A 716 15.34 -4.62 7.09
C VAL A 716 15.80 -6.00 7.48
N LEU A 717 14.91 -6.98 7.34
CA LEU A 717 14.82 -8.02 8.32
C LEU A 717 14.29 -9.43 7.81
N PHE A 718 14.91 -10.09 6.84
CA PHE A 718 14.37 -11.31 6.21
C PHE A 718 14.54 -12.67 6.89
N GLY A 719 13.61 -13.54 6.55
CA GLY A 719 13.45 -14.93 6.91
C GLY A 719 14.58 -15.95 6.63
N ASN A 720 14.24 -17.24 6.78
CA ASN A 720 14.84 -18.49 6.28
C ASN A 720 13.82 -19.68 6.32
N GLY A 721 12.51 -19.42 6.28
CA GLY A 721 11.42 -20.38 6.51
C GLY A 721 11.38 -21.32 7.75
N ASP A 722 12.16 -21.13 8.82
CA ASP A 722 12.18 -22.05 9.98
C ASP A 722 12.04 -21.39 11.34
N GLY A 723 11.66 -20.13 11.38
CA GLY A 723 11.78 -19.33 12.57
C GLY A 723 13.11 -18.58 12.65
N SER A 724 14.22 -19.09 12.10
CA SER A 724 15.58 -18.64 12.39
C SER A 724 16.31 -17.82 11.33
N PHE A 725 17.20 -16.92 11.73
CA PHE A 725 17.06 -15.56 11.24
C PHE A 725 18.52 -14.97 10.95
N SER A 726 18.86 -14.34 9.79
CA SER A 726 20.24 -13.88 9.33
C SER A 726 20.66 -12.35 9.27
N LYS A 727 21.91 -11.92 9.58
CA LYS A 727 22.19 -10.50 10.01
C LYS A 727 21.85 -9.26 9.11
N GLN A 728 21.22 -8.23 9.71
CA GLN A 728 20.72 -6.86 9.32
C GLN A 728 21.71 -5.81 8.73
N VAL A 729 21.35 -4.51 8.66
CA VAL A 729 21.48 -3.66 7.46
C VAL A 729 22.08 -2.25 7.68
N ASN A 730 21.33 -1.35 8.36
CA ASN A 730 21.51 0.12 8.49
C ASN A 730 21.33 1.00 7.24
N LYS A 731 21.18 2.35 7.34
CA LYS A 731 20.67 3.28 6.28
C LYS A 731 21.01 4.82 6.64
N SER A 732 20.83 5.99 5.91
CA SER A 732 21.15 7.43 6.43
C SER A 732 20.44 8.82 5.92
N VAL A 733 19.39 9.57 6.46
CA VAL A 733 18.60 10.70 5.73
C VAL A 733 17.86 12.07 6.35
N GLY A 734 16.51 12.36 6.53
CA GLY A 734 15.69 13.36 7.42
C GLY A 734 14.84 12.97 8.78
N ARG A 735 14.76 13.62 10.01
CA ARG A 735 14.34 13.33 11.51
C ARG A 735 12.85 12.83 11.95
N TYR A 736 12.47 12.58 13.27
CA TYR A 736 11.29 12.32 14.29
C TYR A 736 10.06 11.27 14.40
N PRO A 737 9.79 10.19 13.67
CA PRO A 737 8.57 9.26 13.57
C PRO A 737 7.54 8.50 14.67
N THR A 738 6.74 7.36 14.40
CA THR A 738 5.55 6.44 14.94
C THR A 738 4.27 5.64 14.14
N ALA A 739 4.25 4.54 13.22
CA ALA A 739 3.26 3.65 12.31
C ALA A 739 3.50 3.12 10.73
N VAL A 740 3.03 2.01 9.99
CA VAL A 740 3.35 1.72 8.46
C VAL A 740 2.46 0.89 7.38
N VAL A 741 2.64 0.97 6.00
CA VAL A 741 2.01 0.18 4.82
C VAL A 741 2.91 -0.32 3.62
N ALA A 742 2.37 -0.87 2.48
CA ALA A 742 3.02 -1.77 1.46
C ALA A 742 2.43 -1.98 -0.02
N ALA A 743 2.89 -1.44 -1.18
CA ALA A 743 2.28 -1.91 -2.49
C ALA A 743 3.09 -1.74 -3.80
N ASP A 744 2.85 -2.58 -4.83
CA ASP A 744 3.36 -2.44 -6.24
C ASP A 744 2.68 -1.29 -6.94
N LEU A 745 3.32 -0.15 -6.80
CA LEU A 745 2.86 1.13 -7.26
C LEU A 745 3.53 1.42 -8.61
N ASP A 746 4.75 0.91 -8.80
CA ASP A 746 5.51 0.84 -10.05
C ASP A 746 4.87 -0.01 -11.14
N LYS A 747 4.36 -1.17 -10.74
CA LYS A 747 4.00 -2.31 -11.59
C LYS A 747 5.21 -2.94 -12.30
N ASP A 748 6.31 -3.20 -11.59
CA ASP A 748 7.37 -4.13 -12.07
C ASP A 748 7.47 -5.46 -11.31
N SER A 749 6.34 -5.85 -10.67
CA SER A 749 6.08 -7.07 -9.88
C SER A 749 6.78 -7.10 -8.54
N ASN A 750 7.20 -5.92 -8.11
CA ASN A 750 8.12 -5.70 -7.04
C ASN A 750 7.44 -4.64 -6.21
N LEU A 751 6.74 -5.04 -5.15
CA LEU A 751 5.62 -4.29 -4.60
C LEU A 751 6.02 -3.12 -3.64
N ASP A 752 6.17 -1.84 -4.04
CA ASP A 752 6.92 -0.64 -3.51
C ASP A 752 6.57 0.39 -2.29
N LEU A 753 7.55 0.91 -1.47
CA LEU A 753 7.44 1.14 0.04
C LEU A 753 7.24 2.58 0.55
N VAL A 754 6.80 2.70 1.81
CA VAL A 754 5.84 3.62 2.37
C VAL A 754 6.25 4.49 3.65
N VAL A 755 7.52 4.78 4.03
CA VAL A 755 8.12 5.26 5.36
C VAL A 755 7.26 6.27 5.95
N ILE A 756 7.22 6.38 7.29
CA ILE A 756 6.28 7.16 8.09
C ILE A 756 7.07 8.07 9.10
N ASN A 757 6.71 9.35 9.39
CA ASN A 757 7.45 10.25 10.36
C ASN A 757 6.88 11.18 11.53
N ARG A 758 7.62 12.27 11.99
CA ARG A 758 7.38 13.44 12.95
C ARG A 758 8.03 14.95 12.90
N SER A 759 9.05 15.53 12.16
CA SER A 759 9.42 17.01 11.90
C SER A 759 10.14 17.90 10.69
N ASP A 760 10.26 17.82 9.30
CA ASP A 760 10.47 18.90 8.22
C ASP A 760 9.47 19.30 7.05
N ASN A 761 8.44 18.52 6.68
CA ASN A 761 7.11 18.82 5.98
C ASN A 761 6.80 18.17 4.60
N THR A 762 6.52 16.88 4.50
CA THR A 762 7.05 15.94 3.56
C THR A 762 6.35 14.40 3.84
N MET A 763 6.48 12.97 3.84
CA MET A 763 7.09 11.52 3.39
C MET A 763 8.51 10.70 3.11
N SER A 764 8.70 9.35 3.30
CA SER A 764 9.88 8.50 2.89
C SER A 764 9.61 7.10 2.24
N VAL A 765 10.31 6.69 1.17
CA VAL A 765 9.90 5.84 -0.01
C VAL A 765 11.08 5.84 -0.97
N LEU A 766 11.37 4.67 -1.54
CA LEU A 766 12.42 4.17 -2.42
C LEU A 766 11.80 3.10 -3.33
N MET A 767 12.53 2.18 -4.01
CA MET A 767 11.94 1.66 -5.26
C MET A 767 12.20 0.34 -6.08
N GLY A 768 11.68 -0.80 -5.71
CA GLY A 768 11.54 -2.06 -6.45
C GLY A 768 12.55 -3.23 -6.37
N TYR A 769 13.71 -3.24 -5.61
CA TYR A 769 14.97 -4.13 -5.48
C TYR A 769 14.60 -5.60 -5.51
N GLY A 770 15.36 -6.62 -5.11
CA GLY A 770 15.14 -7.99 -5.68
C GLY A 770 16.26 -8.99 -5.58
N ASN A 771 17.42 -8.47 -5.23
CA ASN A 771 18.67 -9.13 -5.54
C ASN A 771 19.70 -9.04 -4.42
N ARG A 772 19.36 -8.50 -3.24
CA ARG A 772 20.32 -7.94 -2.28
C ARG A 772 20.50 -6.36 -2.32
N SER A 773 19.51 -5.50 -2.76
CA SER A 773 19.57 -3.97 -2.76
C SER A 773 18.31 -3.03 -2.93
N PHE A 774 18.42 -1.71 -2.50
CA PHE A 774 17.42 -0.57 -2.31
C PHE A 774 17.98 0.85 -2.68
N SER A 775 17.26 1.99 -2.47
CA SER A 775 17.73 3.36 -2.82
C SER A 775 17.70 4.56 -1.80
N ASP A 776 18.42 5.73 -1.92
CA ASP A 776 18.58 6.98 -1.01
C ASP A 776 17.39 8.05 -0.66
N GLN A 777 16.07 7.76 -0.64
CA GLN A 777 14.85 8.67 -0.46
C GLN A 777 14.66 10.03 -1.22
N ILE A 778 13.55 10.11 -1.96
CA ILE A 778 12.85 11.20 -2.72
C ILE A 778 12.00 12.30 -1.94
N LYS A 779 11.78 12.31 -0.64
CA LYS A 779 10.97 13.28 0.17
C LYS A 779 10.36 14.64 -0.36
N TYR A 780 9.14 14.66 -0.94
CA TYR A 780 8.13 15.63 -1.54
C TYR A 780 7.47 16.72 -0.56
N PRO A 781 6.14 17.10 -0.43
CA PRO A 781 5.59 17.76 0.82
C PRO A 781 4.16 17.55 1.53
N THR A 782 4.06 17.15 2.83
CA THR A 782 2.85 17.20 3.74
C THR A 782 3.11 17.99 5.04
N GLY A 783 2.12 18.22 5.91
CA GLY A 783 2.29 18.94 7.19
C GLY A 783 3.20 18.33 8.29
N LEU A 784 2.91 18.56 9.57
CA LEU A 784 3.76 19.18 10.61
C LEU A 784 4.10 18.63 12.10
N MET A 785 4.25 17.33 12.53
CA MET A 785 4.46 16.68 13.90
C MET A 785 4.04 15.17 14.00
N ALA A 786 3.90 14.44 12.88
CA ALA A 786 2.82 13.46 12.60
C ALA A 786 3.03 11.96 12.94
N ASN A 787 2.32 10.98 12.31
CA ASN A 787 2.74 9.57 12.39
C ASN A 787 2.31 8.34 11.49
N ALA A 788 1.29 8.15 10.60
CA ALA A 788 0.85 6.76 10.21
C ALA A 788 -0.26 6.35 9.18
N VAL A 789 -0.57 5.09 8.77
CA VAL A 789 -0.84 4.87 7.30
C VAL A 789 -1.66 3.65 6.70
N ALA A 790 -1.95 3.57 5.36
CA ALA A 790 -2.37 2.41 4.47
C ALA A 790 -2.22 2.50 2.90
N ILE A 791 -2.80 1.61 2.07
CA ILE A 791 -2.63 1.47 0.59
C ILE A 791 -3.87 1.03 -0.23
N GLY A 792 -4.10 1.53 -1.43
CA GLY A 792 -5.04 0.97 -2.42
C GLY A 792 -5.19 1.86 -3.65
N ASP A 793 -5.75 1.33 -4.73
CA ASP A 793 -6.31 2.13 -5.84
C ASP A 793 -7.77 2.50 -5.49
N LEU A 794 -8.27 3.66 -5.92
CA LEU A 794 -9.67 4.12 -5.79
C LEU A 794 -10.25 4.65 -7.11
N ASN A 795 -9.39 5.02 -8.07
CA ASN A 795 -9.88 5.46 -9.37
C ASN A 795 -10.01 4.33 -10.37
N ASN A 796 -9.48 3.16 -10.03
CA ASN A 796 -9.60 1.93 -10.77
C ASN A 796 -8.81 1.98 -12.10
N ASP A 797 -7.63 2.62 -12.10
CA ASP A 797 -6.62 2.57 -13.17
C ASP A 797 -5.51 1.52 -12.94
N ASP A 798 -5.80 0.61 -12.02
CA ASP A 798 -5.00 -0.49 -11.47
C ASP A 798 -3.77 -0.01 -10.69
N LYS A 799 -3.44 1.30 -10.65
CA LYS A 799 -2.22 1.79 -9.99
C LYS A 799 -2.54 2.08 -8.52
N VAL A 800 -1.89 1.34 -7.62
CA VAL A 800 -2.14 1.46 -6.17
C VAL A 800 -1.63 2.81 -5.64
N ASP A 801 -2.00 3.24 -4.43
CA ASP A 801 -1.49 4.48 -3.81
C ASP A 801 -1.67 4.50 -2.24
N VAL A 802 -0.90 5.30 -1.46
CA VAL A 802 -0.48 4.99 -0.03
C VAL A 802 -0.23 6.11 1.06
N ILE A 803 -0.74 6.02 2.32
CA ILE A 803 -1.52 7.10 3.01
C ILE A 803 -0.93 7.87 4.31
N VAL A 804 -0.53 9.21 4.28
CA VAL A 804 0.45 10.19 5.03
C VAL A 804 0.32 11.43 6.14
N THR A 805 -0.79 11.97 6.73
CA THR A 805 -1.13 13.04 7.83
C THR A 805 -0.06 13.73 8.69
N ASN A 806 -0.58 14.42 9.71
CA ASN A 806 -0.50 15.85 9.92
C ASN A 806 -1.34 16.50 11.15
N TYR A 807 -2.22 16.11 12.14
CA TYR A 807 -2.69 16.89 13.42
C TYR A 807 -2.14 18.38 13.83
N GLN A 808 -2.17 18.96 15.04
CA GLN A 808 -2.23 20.44 15.42
C GLN A 808 -2.31 21.72 14.47
N SER A 809 -3.01 21.71 13.32
CA SER A 809 -3.73 22.80 12.53
C SER A 809 -4.85 22.45 11.45
N GLN A 810 -5.70 21.45 11.61
CA GLN A 810 -6.83 20.83 10.81
C GLN A 810 -7.03 21.09 9.30
N THR A 811 -6.77 20.05 8.45
CA THR A 811 -7.15 19.82 7.02
C THR A 811 -6.67 18.48 6.19
N VAL A 812 -7.17 17.12 5.97
CA VAL A 812 -6.67 15.57 5.74
C VAL A 812 -6.42 14.70 4.40
N SER A 813 -5.22 14.10 4.00
CA SER A 813 -4.73 13.78 2.54
C SER A 813 -4.69 12.52 1.60
N VAL A 814 -4.13 12.60 0.34
CA VAL A 814 -3.81 11.58 -0.72
C VAL A 814 -2.50 11.70 -1.65
N PHE A 815 -2.16 10.77 -2.56
CA PHE A 815 -1.36 10.90 -3.80
C PHE A 815 -1.84 9.77 -4.68
N LEU A 816 -2.47 10.07 -5.79
CA LEU A 816 -2.66 9.05 -6.80
C LEU A 816 -1.34 8.63 -7.41
N ASN A 817 -1.44 7.67 -8.32
CA ASN A 817 -0.35 7.06 -9.03
C ASN A 817 -0.31 7.39 -10.50
N THR A 818 0.88 7.59 -11.10
CA THR A 818 0.97 8.00 -12.51
C THR A 818 1.93 7.27 -13.45
N CYS A 819 2.91 6.39 -13.08
CA CYS A 819 3.86 5.92 -14.13
C CYS A 819 3.13 5.28 -15.30
N GLU A 820 3.37 5.87 -16.48
CA GLU A 820 3.19 5.20 -17.74
C GLU A 820 4.39 4.27 -18.00
N ASN A 821 4.25 2.96 -17.81
CA ASN A 821 5.35 1.99 -17.93
C ASN A 821 5.90 1.93 -19.38
N ILE A 822 6.87 2.78 -19.73
CA ILE A 822 7.27 3.04 -21.14
C ILE A 822 8.13 1.90 -21.72
N ILE A 823 7.51 0.99 -22.48
CA ILE A 823 8.21 -0.03 -23.27
C ILE A 823 8.90 0.60 -24.49
N THR A 824 10.20 0.86 -24.39
CA THR A 824 10.99 1.39 -25.52
C THR A 824 11.55 0.28 -26.40
N THR A 825 10.96 0.09 -27.60
CA THR A 825 11.47 -0.86 -28.61
C THR A 825 12.53 -0.20 -29.50
N HIS A 826 13.81 -0.51 -29.27
CA HIS A 826 14.90 -0.12 -30.16
C HIS A 826 15.08 -1.14 -31.31
N ALA A 827 15.24 -0.64 -32.55
CA ALA A 827 15.21 -1.40 -33.81
C ALA A 827 16.44 -1.14 -34.70
#